data_AF-A0A6P6QFK3-F1
#
_entry.id   AF-A0A6P6QFK3-F1
#
_cell.length_a   1.000
_cell.length_b   1.000
_cell.length_c   1.000
_cell.angle_alpha   90.00
_cell.angle_beta   90.00
_cell.angle_gamma   90.00
#
_symmetry.space_group_name_H-M   'P 1'
#
loop_
_entity.id
_entity.type
_entity.pdbx_description
1 polymer ?
#
loop_
_entity_poly.entity_id
_entity_poly.type
_entity_poly.pdbx_seq_one_letter_code
_entity_poly.pdbx_strand_id
1 'polypeptide(L)'
;MILRRCLRMLTLLLLFTFVKSQDAQLGDETVFDLFETSGITRKTIGVKLFKGLDSDAPAYRFIRFDQLPSVSSTAVQKLLLQIQNNEGFILTATLRQDRTSRGTILALEGPGERRQFEIVSDGRTNTLDLVYWWADGSRNVISFEDVDLSDSQWKNVTLHVHGETATLYIGCGLIDSFILDEPFYEHLSATGGRMYVAKGATRESHFRGLLQNVRFIFDTPLEDILESRGCDLGNPEETNVVSENAEVVEVPSSIATNVIGQNTDVPATSSSELMCERSCEELANLFQELKGLRVVVSNLIDGLQKVTEENTAMKEALNKMQSLSEQTMCWQDGRMFEDKEDWIVDSCTKCTCQEGKVVCRQITCPPVACANPSFIDGECCPVCLPMDSEDGWSPWSEWTQCTVTCGSGTQQRGRSCDDTSNTCSGPSIQTRKCSLGKCDRRVRQDGGWSLWSPWSSCSVTCGDGLITRIRHCNAPVPQRGGKDCEGDGRETQSCSLEPCPIDGGWGPWSPWAMCSATCGGGLKSRVRECNSPEPQHGGRKCLGDSTENEVCNRQECPVDGCLSNPCFSGVECITGSDGSWECGPCPNGYRGNGTSCEDVNECDMVSDLCHKVGGLQQCVNTDPGFHCLPCPPRYKGTQPYGMGVESAKTNKQVCEPYNPCKDNSHSCHKYAECIFLSHFSDPMYKCECRIGYAGDGIICGEDFDLDGWPNQDLVCGANATYHCKKDNCPTLPNSGQEDFDNDGQGDACDKDDDNDEIVDERDNCPLMYNPRQYDYDKDDVGDRCDNCPYEHNPAQTDTDNNGEGDACSIDMDGDEILNERDNCPLIYNTDQKDTDLDGVGDQCDNCPLVHNPQQTDADNDLIGDQCDDNQDIDEDGHQNNMDNCPYIPNANQADHDGDGKGDACDHDDDNDGIPDDRDNCRLVSNIDQMDSDGDGRGDACENDFDNDKVPDIFDACPENSAISVTDFRKFQMVHLDPKGTTQIDPNWVVRNQGKELVQTANSDPGIAVGFDEFGAVDFSGTFYVNTDRDDDYAGFVFGYQSSRRFYVVMWKQITQTYWEDKPSKAFGISGVSLKVVNSTTGTGENLRNALWHTGNTKQQVRTLWHDPKNIGWKDYTAYRWHLIHRPKTGFIRVVVYEGKQIMADSGPIYDKTFAGGRLGLFVFSQEAVFFSDLKYECRDK
;
A
#
# COMPACT_ATOMS: atom_id res chain seq x y z
N MET A 1 0.98 -73.63 -18.96
CA MET A 1 1.39 -74.91 -18.31
C MET A 1 1.83 -74.57 -16.88
N ILE A 2 1.36 -75.27 -15.83
CA ILE A 2 2.10 -76.30 -15.04
C ILE A 2 3.29 -75.69 -14.26
N LEU A 3 3.46 -75.80 -12.92
CA LEU A 3 2.64 -76.44 -11.86
C LEU A 3 3.02 -75.94 -10.43
N ARG A 4 2.03 -75.84 -9.53
CA ARG A 4 2.00 -76.27 -8.10
C ARG A 4 3.31 -76.47 -7.26
N ARG A 5 3.28 -75.87 -6.03
CA ARG A 5 3.16 -76.52 -4.66
C ARG A 5 4.36 -76.65 -3.67
N CYS A 6 3.98 -76.42 -2.39
CA CYS A 6 4.38 -77.13 -1.13
C CYS A 6 5.80 -76.85 -0.56
N LEU A 7 6.16 -77.02 0.74
CA LEU A 7 5.53 -77.57 1.99
C LEU A 7 6.27 -76.91 3.25
N ARG A 8 6.15 -77.19 4.57
CA ARG A 8 5.49 -78.21 5.43
C ARG A 8 5.39 -77.82 6.95
N MET A 9 4.18 -77.90 7.56
CA MET A 9 3.87 -78.15 9.01
C MET A 9 4.31 -77.12 10.09
N LEU A 10 3.50 -76.77 11.12
CA LEU A 10 2.90 -77.52 12.27
C LEU A 10 3.96 -77.97 13.31
N THR A 11 3.75 -77.98 14.64
CA THR A 11 2.54 -77.98 15.54
C THR A 11 2.99 -77.59 16.98
N LEU A 12 2.20 -77.29 18.02
CA LEU A 12 0.82 -76.80 18.28
C LEU A 12 0.48 -77.08 19.78
N LEU A 13 -0.11 -76.16 20.56
CA LEU A 13 -0.82 -76.49 21.83
C LEU A 13 -1.69 -75.35 22.45
N LEU A 14 -2.78 -75.77 23.12
CA LEU A 14 -3.69 -75.05 24.02
C LEU A 14 -4.73 -74.06 23.43
N LEU A 15 -5.78 -73.78 24.22
CA LEU A 15 -7.15 -73.46 23.77
C LEU A 15 -7.78 -72.25 24.50
N PHE A 16 -8.71 -71.58 23.80
CA PHE A 16 -10.01 -71.03 24.25
C PHE A 16 -10.20 -70.71 25.76
N THR A 17 -10.59 -69.51 26.21
CA THR A 17 -10.95 -68.24 25.52
C THR A 17 -10.72 -67.05 26.47
N PHE A 18 -10.30 -65.90 25.95
CA PHE A 18 -10.45 -64.60 26.62
C PHE A 18 -10.81 -63.52 25.59
N VAL A 19 -11.66 -62.57 25.99
CA VAL A 19 -11.92 -61.33 25.23
C VAL A 19 -10.82 -60.33 25.58
N LYS A 20 -10.17 -59.73 24.57
CA LYS A 20 -9.32 -58.55 24.75
C LYS A 20 -9.20 -57.72 23.48
N SER A 21 -8.99 -56.42 23.69
CA SER A 21 -8.47 -55.39 22.79
C SER A 21 -8.26 -55.75 21.31
N GLN A 22 -8.95 -55.02 20.45
CA GLN A 22 -8.28 -54.53 19.24
C GLN A 22 -7.56 -53.23 19.61
N ASP A 23 -6.23 -53.25 19.59
CA ASP A 23 -5.48 -52.03 19.37
C ASP A 23 -5.78 -51.57 17.94
N ALA A 24 -6.17 -50.30 17.78
CA ALA A 24 -6.25 -49.69 16.46
C ALA A 24 -4.82 -49.30 16.06
N GLN A 25 -4.24 -50.02 15.11
CA GLN A 25 -3.01 -49.55 14.47
C GLN A 25 -3.32 -48.23 13.77
N LEU A 26 -2.63 -47.17 14.16
CA LEU A 26 -2.58 -45.94 13.37
C LEU A 26 -1.87 -46.29 12.06
N GLY A 27 -2.53 -46.05 10.94
CA GLY A 27 -1.95 -46.16 9.62
C GLY A 27 -1.92 -44.78 8.99
N ASP A 28 -0.84 -44.46 8.30
CA ASP A 28 -0.64 -43.21 7.60
C ASP A 28 -1.62 -43.11 6.43
N GLU A 29 -2.68 -42.34 6.63
CA GLU A 29 -3.61 -41.91 5.59
C GLU A 29 -3.09 -40.55 5.10
N THR A 30 -2.36 -40.55 3.97
CA THR A 30 -1.74 -39.34 3.40
C THR A 30 -2.71 -38.54 2.51
N VAL A 31 -3.89 -39.09 2.21
CA VAL A 31 -4.93 -38.43 1.39
C VAL A 31 -6.29 -38.60 2.05
N PHE A 32 -7.02 -37.48 2.22
CA PHE A 32 -8.36 -37.44 2.81
C PHE A 32 -9.38 -36.92 1.79
N ASP A 33 -10.13 -37.81 1.15
CA ASP A 33 -11.27 -37.43 0.29
C ASP A 33 -12.48 -37.02 1.15
N LEU A 34 -12.94 -35.77 0.96
CA LEU A 34 -13.98 -35.20 1.80
C LEU A 34 -15.40 -35.67 1.45
N PHE A 35 -15.61 -36.29 0.28
CA PHE A 35 -16.88 -36.93 -0.04
C PHE A 35 -16.97 -38.34 0.56
N GLU A 36 -15.88 -39.12 0.54
CA GLU A 36 -15.85 -40.42 1.19
C GLU A 36 -15.94 -40.29 2.72
N THR A 37 -15.11 -39.44 3.34
CA THR A 37 -15.04 -39.28 4.81
C THR A 37 -16.26 -38.60 5.44
N SER A 38 -17.14 -37.98 4.64
CA SER A 38 -18.47 -37.49 5.04
C SER A 38 -19.63 -38.43 4.64
N GLY A 39 -19.36 -39.47 3.85
CA GLY A 39 -20.39 -40.38 3.33
C GLY A 39 -21.32 -39.73 2.30
N ILE A 40 -20.85 -38.71 1.57
CA ILE A 40 -21.59 -38.10 0.46
C ILE A 40 -21.60 -39.05 -0.73
N THR A 41 -22.80 -39.51 -1.11
CA THR A 41 -23.02 -40.45 -2.20
C THR A 41 -24.26 -40.07 -3.00
N ARG A 42 -24.49 -40.74 -4.14
CA ARG A 42 -25.76 -40.65 -4.90
C ARG A 42 -27.05 -41.01 -4.13
N LYS A 43 -26.97 -41.40 -2.85
CA LYS A 43 -28.11 -41.67 -1.96
C LYS A 43 -28.30 -40.59 -0.88
N THR A 44 -27.35 -39.65 -0.74
CA THR A 44 -27.39 -38.62 0.29
C THR A 44 -28.47 -37.60 -0.02
N ILE A 45 -29.35 -37.35 0.96
CA ILE A 45 -30.51 -36.46 0.78
C ILE A 45 -30.00 -35.04 0.52
N GLY A 46 -30.44 -34.44 -0.59
CA GLY A 46 -30.00 -33.09 -0.98
C GLY A 46 -28.87 -33.03 -1.98
N VAL A 47 -28.32 -34.17 -2.42
CA VAL A 47 -27.23 -34.25 -3.39
C VAL A 47 -27.72 -34.92 -4.68
N LYS A 48 -27.29 -34.42 -5.84
CA LYS A 48 -27.43 -35.10 -7.15
C LYS A 48 -26.06 -35.40 -7.74
N LEU A 49 -25.90 -36.62 -8.26
CA LEU A 49 -24.72 -37.04 -9.03
C LEU A 49 -24.83 -36.56 -10.47
N PHE A 50 -23.72 -36.05 -11.02
CA PHE A 50 -23.53 -35.66 -12.42
C PHE A 50 -22.24 -36.30 -12.97
N LYS A 51 -22.02 -36.22 -14.29
CA LYS A 51 -20.71 -36.50 -14.89
C LYS A 51 -19.80 -35.29 -14.66
N GLY A 52 -18.58 -35.53 -14.17
CA GLY A 52 -17.58 -34.49 -13.94
C GLY A 52 -16.70 -34.20 -15.15
N LEU A 53 -15.61 -33.48 -14.89
CA LEU A 53 -14.48 -33.33 -15.82
C LEU A 53 -13.71 -34.65 -15.92
N ASP A 54 -13.28 -35.16 -14.77
CA ASP A 54 -12.78 -36.53 -14.56
C ASP A 54 -13.95 -37.52 -14.75
N SER A 55 -13.72 -38.61 -15.50
CA SER A 55 -14.73 -39.63 -15.82
C SER A 55 -14.92 -40.70 -14.74
N ASP A 56 -13.90 -40.89 -13.90
CA ASP A 56 -13.81 -42.01 -12.96
C ASP A 56 -14.16 -41.56 -11.53
N ALA A 57 -14.00 -40.26 -11.22
CA ALA A 57 -14.51 -39.65 -9.99
C ALA A 57 -15.96 -39.12 -10.10
N PRO A 58 -16.76 -39.16 -9.02
CA PRO A 58 -18.12 -38.62 -9.01
C PRO A 58 -18.16 -37.08 -8.84
N ALA A 59 -18.99 -36.39 -9.63
CA ALA A 59 -19.29 -34.96 -9.44
C ALA A 59 -20.68 -34.76 -8.81
N TYR A 60 -20.79 -33.79 -7.90
CA TYR A 60 -21.99 -33.58 -7.07
C TYR A 60 -22.53 -32.14 -7.13
N ARG A 61 -23.85 -32.01 -7.31
CA ARG A 61 -24.60 -30.76 -7.15
C ARG A 61 -25.44 -30.79 -5.87
N PHE A 62 -25.36 -29.72 -5.08
CA PHE A 62 -26.00 -29.59 -3.78
C PHE A 62 -27.29 -28.78 -3.87
N ILE A 63 -28.33 -29.21 -3.14
CA ILE A 63 -29.71 -28.68 -3.26
C ILE A 63 -30.40 -28.54 -1.88
N ARG A 64 -30.07 -29.38 -0.90
CA ARG A 64 -30.62 -29.31 0.47
C ARG A 64 -29.50 -29.35 1.51
N PHE A 65 -28.91 -28.18 1.72
CA PHE A 65 -27.78 -27.95 2.64
C PHE A 65 -28.12 -28.24 4.11
N ASP A 66 -29.41 -28.26 4.46
CA ASP A 66 -29.92 -28.64 5.79
C ASP A 66 -29.86 -30.15 6.08
N GLN A 67 -29.54 -31.00 5.09
CA GLN A 67 -29.46 -32.46 5.22
C GLN A 67 -28.05 -33.01 4.93
N LEU A 68 -27.06 -32.15 4.72
CA LEU A 68 -25.70 -32.60 4.39
C LEU A 68 -24.98 -33.15 5.64
N PRO A 69 -24.33 -34.32 5.55
CA PRO A 69 -23.52 -34.85 6.63
C PRO A 69 -22.26 -33.99 6.81
N SER A 70 -21.79 -33.89 8.05
CA SER A 70 -20.42 -33.45 8.33
C SER A 70 -19.43 -34.62 8.10
N VAL A 71 -18.18 -34.29 7.81
CA VAL A 71 -17.05 -35.24 7.87
C VAL A 71 -17.04 -35.94 9.24
N SER A 72 -16.77 -37.24 9.27
CA SER A 72 -16.81 -38.00 10.53
C SER A 72 -15.82 -37.43 11.56
N SER A 73 -16.22 -37.33 12.83
CA SER A 73 -15.40 -36.68 13.87
C SER A 73 -14.03 -37.36 14.06
N THR A 74 -13.95 -38.66 13.82
CA THR A 74 -12.69 -39.43 13.81
C THR A 74 -11.79 -39.11 12.61
N ALA A 75 -12.37 -38.78 11.44
CA ALA A 75 -11.60 -38.32 10.30
C ALA A 75 -11.14 -36.85 10.48
N VAL A 76 -11.99 -35.98 11.03
CA VAL A 76 -11.59 -34.59 11.38
C VAL A 76 -10.45 -34.57 12.41
N GLN A 77 -10.49 -35.47 13.41
CA GLN A 77 -9.39 -35.63 14.37
C GLN A 77 -8.08 -36.10 13.72
N LYS A 78 -8.13 -37.08 12.80
CA LYS A 78 -6.93 -37.50 12.04
C LYS A 78 -6.39 -36.39 11.14
N LEU A 79 -7.29 -35.71 10.42
CA LEU A 79 -6.96 -34.67 9.45
C LEU A 79 -6.25 -33.49 10.14
N LEU A 80 -6.82 -32.96 11.23
CA LEU A 80 -6.22 -31.83 11.95
C LEU A 80 -4.85 -32.20 12.56
N LEU A 81 -4.67 -33.44 13.01
CA LEU A 81 -3.35 -33.93 13.44
C LEU A 81 -2.34 -33.98 12.29
N GLN A 82 -2.75 -34.38 11.07
CA GLN A 82 -1.84 -34.36 9.91
C GLN A 82 -1.52 -32.94 9.42
N ILE A 83 -2.45 -32.00 9.57
CA ILE A 83 -2.19 -30.58 9.30
C ILE A 83 -1.15 -30.01 10.28
N GLN A 84 -1.30 -30.32 11.57
CA GLN A 84 -0.37 -29.88 12.61
C GLN A 84 1.01 -30.58 12.53
N ASN A 85 1.06 -31.86 12.13
CA ASN A 85 2.31 -32.61 11.99
C ASN A 85 3.15 -32.20 10.77
N ASN A 86 2.52 -31.70 9.70
CA ASN A 86 3.19 -31.33 8.44
C ASN A 86 3.33 -29.81 8.26
N GLU A 87 3.07 -29.03 9.32
CA GLU A 87 3.17 -27.56 9.30
C GLU A 87 2.39 -26.96 8.10
N GLY A 88 1.19 -27.47 7.81
CA GLY A 88 0.44 -27.09 6.61
C GLY A 88 -0.45 -28.17 5.98
N PHE A 89 -0.93 -27.92 4.76
CA PHE A 89 -1.70 -28.86 3.93
C PHE A 89 -1.71 -28.47 2.44
N ILE A 90 -1.94 -29.46 1.57
CA ILE A 90 -2.38 -29.21 0.19
C ILE A 90 -3.85 -29.59 0.05
N LEU A 91 -4.72 -28.62 -0.24
CA LEU A 91 -6.12 -28.84 -0.59
C LEU A 91 -6.29 -28.82 -2.11
N THR A 92 -6.84 -29.89 -2.66
CA THR A 92 -7.24 -29.97 -4.07
C THR A 92 -8.77 -29.99 -4.18
N ALA A 93 -9.30 -29.34 -5.22
CA ALA A 93 -10.70 -29.43 -5.62
C ALA A 93 -10.83 -29.32 -7.15
N THR A 94 -11.92 -29.86 -7.71
CA THR A 94 -12.33 -29.62 -9.11
C THR A 94 -13.76 -29.09 -9.09
N LEU A 95 -14.01 -27.90 -9.62
CA LEU A 95 -15.28 -27.21 -9.46
C LEU A 95 -15.81 -26.59 -10.75
N ARG A 96 -17.12 -26.38 -10.79
CA ARG A 96 -17.84 -25.63 -11.82
C ARG A 96 -18.96 -24.85 -11.17
N GLN A 97 -18.72 -23.57 -10.90
CA GLN A 97 -19.60 -22.69 -10.13
C GLN A 97 -20.59 -21.97 -11.05
N ASP A 98 -21.82 -21.74 -10.58
CA ASP A 98 -22.82 -20.97 -11.33
C ASP A 98 -22.39 -19.48 -11.38
N ARG A 99 -22.63 -18.79 -12.51
CA ARG A 99 -22.19 -17.40 -12.72
C ARG A 99 -22.57 -16.43 -11.60
N THR A 100 -21.62 -15.56 -11.27
CA THR A 100 -21.68 -14.50 -10.25
C THR A 100 -22.23 -14.93 -8.88
N SER A 101 -22.00 -16.19 -8.52
CA SER A 101 -22.44 -16.77 -7.25
C SER A 101 -21.29 -16.88 -6.23
N ARG A 102 -21.62 -16.63 -4.95
CA ARG A 102 -20.76 -16.86 -3.80
C ARG A 102 -20.98 -18.26 -3.23
N GLY A 103 -19.92 -18.96 -2.87
CA GLY A 103 -20.00 -20.36 -2.44
C GLY A 103 -18.85 -20.83 -1.56
N THR A 104 -19.15 -21.18 -0.31
CA THR A 104 -18.20 -21.84 0.60
C THR A 104 -17.94 -23.27 0.12
N ILE A 105 -16.72 -23.52 -0.35
CA ILE A 105 -16.25 -24.84 -0.81
C ILE A 105 -16.12 -25.77 0.40
N LEU A 106 -15.50 -25.29 1.47
CA LEU A 106 -15.20 -26.04 2.70
C LEU A 106 -15.33 -25.14 3.92
N ALA A 107 -15.82 -25.68 5.05
CA ALA A 107 -15.75 -24.99 6.34
C ALA A 107 -15.62 -25.94 7.54
N LEU A 108 -14.98 -25.45 8.59
CA LEU A 108 -14.84 -26.09 9.90
C LEU A 108 -15.52 -25.24 10.98
N GLU A 109 -16.55 -25.82 11.59
CA GLU A 109 -17.21 -25.32 12.80
C GLU A 109 -16.47 -25.86 14.04
N GLY A 110 -16.32 -25.04 15.08
CA GLY A 110 -15.82 -25.41 16.40
C GLY A 110 -16.95 -25.66 17.42
N PRO A 111 -16.61 -25.86 18.71
CA PRO A 111 -17.61 -26.05 19.76
C PRO A 111 -18.50 -24.81 19.92
N GLY A 112 -19.80 -24.98 19.71
CA GLY A 112 -20.79 -23.88 19.80
C GLY A 112 -21.17 -23.23 18.46
N GLU A 113 -20.93 -23.91 17.33
CA GLU A 113 -21.31 -23.47 15.96
C GLU A 113 -20.61 -22.19 15.46
N ARG A 114 -19.61 -21.69 16.19
CA ARG A 114 -18.63 -20.71 15.69
C ARG A 114 -17.77 -21.35 14.59
N ARG A 115 -17.40 -20.58 13.56
CA ARG A 115 -16.37 -20.99 12.60
C ARG A 115 -14.98 -20.97 13.25
N GLN A 116 -14.11 -21.85 12.79
CA GLN A 116 -12.66 -21.77 12.99
C GLN A 116 -11.95 -21.43 11.68
N PHE A 117 -12.48 -21.94 10.55
CA PHE A 117 -11.88 -21.86 9.23
C PHE A 117 -12.95 -22.05 8.14
N GLU A 118 -12.93 -21.29 7.05
CA GLU A 118 -13.69 -21.58 5.83
C GLU A 118 -13.00 -21.06 4.55
N ILE A 119 -13.24 -21.74 3.43
CA ILE A 119 -12.78 -21.37 2.10
C ILE A 119 -13.99 -21.04 1.23
N VAL A 120 -14.03 -19.86 0.64
CA VAL A 120 -15.18 -19.33 -0.09
C VAL A 120 -14.73 -18.79 -1.43
N SER A 121 -15.31 -19.25 -2.55
CA SER A 121 -15.19 -18.51 -3.80
C SER A 121 -16.33 -17.49 -3.89
N ASP A 122 -16.03 -16.24 -4.21
CA ASP A 122 -17.03 -15.20 -4.47
C ASP A 122 -16.96 -14.73 -5.93
N GLY A 123 -17.88 -15.23 -6.75
CA GLY A 123 -18.01 -14.83 -8.14
C GLY A 123 -18.49 -13.39 -8.37
N ARG A 124 -18.69 -12.58 -7.33
CA ARG A 124 -19.03 -11.15 -7.45
C ARG A 124 -17.83 -10.22 -7.36
N THR A 125 -16.80 -10.64 -6.64
CA THR A 125 -15.52 -9.94 -6.45
C THR A 125 -14.37 -10.67 -7.16
N ASN A 126 -14.68 -11.74 -7.89
CA ASN A 126 -13.74 -12.67 -8.52
C ASN A 126 -12.71 -13.32 -7.57
N THR A 127 -13.01 -13.45 -6.27
CA THR A 127 -12.06 -13.93 -5.26
C THR A 127 -12.22 -15.41 -4.87
N LEU A 128 -11.15 -15.97 -4.29
CA LEU A 128 -11.20 -17.08 -3.35
C LEU A 128 -10.70 -16.61 -1.97
N ASP A 129 -11.63 -16.48 -1.03
CA ASP A 129 -11.36 -16.07 0.35
C ASP A 129 -10.94 -17.29 1.20
N LEU A 130 -9.77 -17.19 1.84
CA LEU A 130 -9.32 -18.02 2.95
C LEU A 130 -9.64 -17.28 4.27
N VAL A 131 -10.64 -17.75 5.01
CA VAL A 131 -11.18 -17.07 6.19
C VAL A 131 -10.91 -17.87 7.46
N TYR A 132 -10.31 -17.25 8.46
CA TYR A 132 -10.02 -17.88 9.76
C TYR A 132 -10.30 -16.93 10.95
N TRP A 133 -10.25 -17.46 12.17
CA TRP A 133 -10.55 -16.74 13.41
C TRP A 133 -9.48 -17.01 14.47
N TRP A 134 -8.96 -15.96 15.11
CA TRP A 134 -8.04 -16.08 16.25
C TRP A 134 -8.78 -16.46 17.55
N ALA A 135 -8.01 -16.78 18.60
CA ALA A 135 -8.52 -17.31 19.87
C ALA A 135 -9.41 -16.33 20.67
N ASP A 136 -9.31 -15.02 20.41
CA ASP A 136 -10.16 -13.97 20.98
C ASP A 136 -11.55 -13.90 20.31
N GLY A 137 -11.67 -14.38 19.07
CA GLY A 137 -12.89 -14.37 18.26
C GLY A 137 -12.92 -13.32 17.15
N SER A 138 -11.83 -12.60 16.91
CA SER A 138 -11.62 -11.77 15.71
C SER A 138 -11.58 -12.63 14.43
N ARG A 139 -11.72 -12.00 13.25
CA ARG A 139 -11.84 -12.66 11.94
C ARG A 139 -10.83 -12.07 10.96
N ASN A 140 -10.05 -12.95 10.33
CA ASN A 140 -9.13 -12.60 9.24
C ASN A 140 -9.61 -13.19 7.92
N VAL A 141 -9.19 -12.55 6.83
CA VAL A 141 -9.53 -12.89 5.45
C VAL A 141 -8.29 -12.66 4.60
N ILE A 142 -7.88 -13.67 3.86
CA ILE A 142 -6.90 -13.55 2.78
C ILE A 142 -7.67 -13.87 1.50
N SER A 143 -7.83 -12.89 0.61
CA SER A 143 -8.56 -13.06 -0.64
C SER A 143 -7.56 -13.17 -1.79
N PHE A 144 -7.52 -14.34 -2.41
CA PHE A 144 -6.84 -14.52 -3.70
C PHE A 144 -7.76 -13.95 -4.77
N GLU A 145 -7.33 -12.94 -5.50
CA GLU A 145 -8.13 -12.26 -6.51
C GLU A 145 -7.94 -12.90 -7.90
N ASP A 146 -8.74 -12.51 -8.88
CA ASP A 146 -8.75 -13.02 -10.26
C ASP A 146 -8.66 -14.55 -10.46
N VAL A 147 -9.28 -15.30 -9.55
CA VAL A 147 -9.30 -16.78 -9.60
C VAL A 147 -10.26 -17.35 -10.65
N ASP A 148 -11.14 -16.51 -11.18
CA ASP A 148 -11.95 -16.78 -12.36
C ASP A 148 -12.85 -18.03 -12.25
N LEU A 149 -13.23 -18.37 -11.02
CA LEU A 149 -13.89 -19.64 -10.66
C LEU A 149 -15.39 -19.71 -11.02
N SER A 150 -16.01 -18.56 -11.29
CA SER A 150 -17.47 -18.46 -11.50
C SER A 150 -17.92 -18.36 -12.96
N ASP A 151 -17.02 -18.50 -13.93
CA ASP A 151 -17.31 -18.45 -15.38
C ASP A 151 -18.36 -19.48 -15.88
N SER A 152 -18.63 -20.50 -15.06
CA SER A 152 -19.40 -21.71 -15.35
C SER A 152 -18.72 -22.69 -16.33
N GLN A 153 -17.39 -22.75 -16.34
CA GLN A 153 -16.58 -23.85 -16.87
C GLN A 153 -16.07 -24.76 -15.74
N TRP A 154 -15.23 -25.75 -16.06
CA TRP A 154 -14.56 -26.58 -15.06
C TRP A 154 -13.17 -26.02 -14.76
N LYS A 155 -12.89 -25.74 -13.48
CA LYS A 155 -11.60 -25.24 -12.98
C LYS A 155 -11.04 -26.25 -11.97
N ASN A 156 -9.72 -26.48 -12.00
CA ASN A 156 -9.00 -27.27 -10.99
C ASN A 156 -8.35 -26.30 -10.00
N VAL A 157 -8.62 -26.46 -8.72
CA VAL A 157 -8.04 -25.67 -7.63
C VAL A 157 -6.98 -26.51 -6.92
N THR A 158 -5.83 -25.91 -6.63
CA THR A 158 -4.84 -26.42 -5.67
C THR A 158 -4.44 -25.26 -4.75
N LEU A 159 -4.84 -25.32 -3.47
CA LEU A 159 -4.39 -24.39 -2.43
C LEU A 159 -3.36 -25.10 -1.57
N HIS A 160 -2.13 -24.60 -1.54
CA HIS A 160 -1.04 -25.05 -0.70
C HIS A 160 -0.86 -24.07 0.46
N VAL A 161 -0.92 -24.54 1.70
CA VAL A 161 -0.57 -23.76 2.89
C VAL A 161 0.58 -24.49 3.56
N HIS A 162 1.72 -23.84 3.79
CA HIS A 162 2.86 -24.45 4.47
C HIS A 162 3.71 -23.39 5.18
N GLY A 163 4.00 -23.63 6.46
CA GLY A 163 4.62 -22.65 7.34
C GLY A 163 3.81 -21.35 7.35
N GLU A 164 4.50 -20.24 7.16
CA GLU A 164 3.92 -18.90 7.07
C GLU A 164 3.46 -18.54 5.64
N THR A 165 3.24 -19.50 4.73
CA THR A 165 2.84 -19.22 3.34
C THR A 165 1.54 -19.88 2.91
N ALA A 166 0.78 -19.20 2.03
CA ALA A 166 -0.44 -19.71 1.41
C ALA A 166 -0.48 -19.37 -0.09
N THR A 167 -0.34 -20.39 -0.93
CA THR A 167 -0.17 -20.31 -2.39
C THR A 167 -1.34 -20.96 -3.13
N LEU A 168 -1.95 -20.26 -4.10
CA LEU A 168 -3.08 -20.77 -4.88
C LEU A 168 -2.73 -20.99 -6.35
N TYR A 169 -3.07 -22.17 -6.87
CA TYR A 169 -2.98 -22.51 -8.29
C TYR A 169 -4.35 -22.84 -8.87
N ILE A 170 -4.63 -22.31 -10.06
CA ILE A 170 -5.80 -22.64 -10.87
C ILE A 170 -5.34 -23.31 -12.17
N GLY A 171 -5.73 -24.57 -12.37
CA GLY A 171 -5.19 -25.41 -13.45
C GLY A 171 -3.71 -25.71 -13.23
N CYS A 172 -2.86 -25.07 -14.04
CA CYS A 172 -1.40 -25.07 -13.92
C CYS A 172 -0.83 -23.67 -13.65
N GLY A 173 -1.66 -22.62 -13.67
CA GLY A 173 -1.23 -21.27 -13.34
C GLY A 173 -1.14 -21.10 -11.82
N LEU A 174 -0.01 -20.59 -11.34
CA LEU A 174 0.04 -19.89 -10.06
C LEU A 174 -0.82 -18.62 -10.21
N ILE A 175 -1.73 -18.40 -9.26
CA ILE A 175 -2.45 -17.12 -9.15
C ILE A 175 -1.63 -16.19 -8.25
N ASP A 176 -1.47 -16.55 -6.98
CA ASP A 176 -0.77 -15.72 -5.99
C ASP A 176 -0.26 -16.54 -4.78
N SER A 177 0.60 -15.94 -3.95
CA SER A 177 1.21 -16.54 -2.76
C SER A 177 1.37 -15.53 -1.61
N PHE A 178 0.43 -15.55 -0.67
CA PHE A 178 0.46 -14.70 0.53
C PHE A 178 1.39 -15.25 1.62
N ILE A 179 1.88 -14.34 2.46
CA ILE A 179 2.46 -14.65 3.77
C ILE A 179 1.35 -14.55 4.84
N LEU A 180 1.41 -15.42 5.85
CA LEU A 180 0.48 -15.48 6.98
C LEU A 180 1.11 -14.79 8.21
N ASP A 181 0.38 -13.88 8.86
CA ASP A 181 0.87 -13.22 10.09
C ASP A 181 1.21 -14.21 11.22
N GLU A 182 0.42 -15.29 11.30
CA GLU A 182 0.63 -16.44 12.19
C GLU A 182 0.13 -17.73 11.52
N PRO A 183 0.71 -18.91 11.82
CA PRO A 183 0.28 -20.21 11.30
C PRO A 183 -1.06 -20.66 11.92
N PHE A 184 -2.17 -20.08 11.46
CA PHE A 184 -3.53 -20.26 12.00
C PHE A 184 -3.95 -21.73 12.18
N TYR A 185 -3.38 -22.64 11.40
CA TYR A 185 -3.68 -24.06 11.44
C TYR A 185 -3.24 -24.76 12.74
N GLU A 186 -2.27 -24.21 13.47
CA GLU A 186 -1.88 -24.72 14.79
C GLU A 186 -3.03 -24.65 15.80
N HIS A 187 -3.85 -23.61 15.73
CA HIS A 187 -4.92 -23.33 16.69
C HIS A 187 -6.24 -24.09 16.41
N LEU A 188 -6.31 -24.87 15.33
CA LEU A 188 -7.53 -25.56 14.91
C LEU A 188 -7.90 -26.72 15.86
N SER A 189 -9.02 -26.58 16.57
CA SER A 189 -9.47 -27.58 17.53
C SER A 189 -10.42 -28.62 16.93
N ALA A 190 -10.03 -29.90 17.09
CA ALA A 190 -10.87 -31.05 16.78
C ALA A 190 -11.95 -31.34 17.85
N THR A 191 -11.91 -30.71 19.04
CA THR A 191 -12.81 -31.07 20.14
C THR A 191 -14.21 -30.47 19.97
N GLY A 192 -15.14 -31.30 19.49
CA GLY A 192 -16.52 -30.90 19.21
C GLY A 192 -16.73 -30.24 17.84
N GLY A 193 -15.68 -30.13 17.04
CA GLY A 193 -15.73 -29.52 15.72
C GLY A 193 -16.47 -30.35 14.67
N ARG A 194 -16.96 -29.70 13.61
CA ARG A 194 -17.62 -30.31 12.46
C ARG A 194 -17.17 -29.67 11.16
N MET A 195 -16.63 -30.47 10.25
CA MET A 195 -16.27 -30.02 8.91
C MET A 195 -17.39 -30.33 7.91
N TYR A 196 -17.70 -29.39 7.02
CA TYR A 196 -18.75 -29.51 5.99
C TYR A 196 -18.23 -29.04 4.63
N VAL A 197 -18.55 -29.80 3.58
CA VAL A 197 -18.32 -29.41 2.17
C VAL A 197 -19.57 -28.69 1.64
N ALA A 198 -19.40 -27.69 0.78
CA ALA A 198 -20.45 -26.91 0.10
C ALA A 198 -21.39 -26.07 1.00
N LYS A 199 -21.23 -26.09 2.33
CA LYS A 199 -22.16 -25.50 3.32
C LYS A 199 -21.56 -24.26 4.01
N GLY A 200 -21.75 -23.10 3.39
CA GLY A 200 -21.47 -21.80 4.01
C GLY A 200 -22.35 -21.48 5.23
N ALA A 201 -21.96 -20.47 6.00
CA ALA A 201 -22.61 -20.12 7.27
C ALA A 201 -24.04 -19.58 7.09
N THR A 202 -24.29 -18.83 6.01
CA THR A 202 -25.63 -18.35 5.62
C THR A 202 -26.16 -19.12 4.41
N ARG A 203 -27.48 -19.07 4.18
CA ARG A 203 -28.12 -19.68 2.99
C ARG A 203 -27.60 -19.15 1.65
N GLU A 204 -27.07 -17.93 1.64
CA GLU A 204 -26.57 -17.29 0.43
C GLU A 204 -25.12 -17.69 0.13
N SER A 205 -24.31 -17.96 1.16
CA SER A 205 -22.95 -18.52 1.06
C SER A 205 -22.87 -20.03 0.74
N HIS A 206 -24.00 -20.72 0.53
CA HIS A 206 -24.00 -22.13 0.15
C HIS A 206 -23.56 -22.32 -1.32
N PHE A 207 -22.60 -23.23 -1.57
CA PHE A 207 -21.98 -23.39 -2.89
C PHE A 207 -22.99 -23.77 -3.99
N ARG A 208 -22.98 -23.01 -5.08
CA ARG A 208 -23.89 -23.18 -6.24
C ARG A 208 -23.11 -23.62 -7.46
N GLY A 209 -23.28 -24.89 -7.86
CA GLY A 209 -22.54 -25.46 -8.98
C GLY A 209 -22.37 -26.96 -8.86
N LEU A 210 -21.23 -27.45 -9.33
CA LEU A 210 -20.75 -28.82 -9.21
C LEU A 210 -19.39 -28.84 -8.50
N LEU A 211 -19.18 -29.81 -7.60
CA LEU A 211 -17.88 -30.13 -7.00
C LEU A 211 -17.49 -31.59 -7.29
N GLN A 212 -16.21 -31.83 -7.49
CA GLN A 212 -15.55 -33.11 -7.75
C GLN A 212 -14.16 -33.09 -7.06
N ASN A 213 -13.60 -34.25 -6.73
CA ASN A 213 -12.21 -34.40 -6.26
C ASN A 213 -11.77 -33.41 -5.14
N VAL A 214 -12.59 -33.18 -4.12
CA VAL A 214 -12.24 -32.32 -2.96
C VAL A 214 -11.46 -33.14 -1.94
N ARG A 215 -10.14 -32.94 -1.86
CA ARG A 215 -9.21 -33.74 -1.03
C ARG A 215 -8.12 -32.93 -0.37
N PHE A 216 -7.80 -33.24 0.89
CA PHE A 216 -6.50 -32.88 1.47
C PHE A 216 -5.45 -33.93 1.13
N ILE A 217 -4.22 -33.50 0.87
CA ILE A 217 -3.05 -34.31 0.53
C ILE A 217 -1.88 -33.89 1.44
N PHE A 218 -1.13 -34.88 1.91
CA PHE A 218 0.06 -34.78 2.75
C PHE A 218 1.15 -35.71 2.19
N ASP A 219 2.39 -35.57 2.67
CA ASP A 219 3.53 -36.44 2.32
C ASP A 219 3.82 -36.57 0.80
N THR A 220 3.32 -35.63 0.00
CA THR A 220 3.44 -35.59 -1.47
C THR A 220 3.84 -34.18 -1.87
N PRO A 221 4.93 -33.98 -2.64
CA PRO A 221 5.37 -32.65 -3.04
C PRO A 221 4.37 -32.00 -4.00
N LEU A 222 4.37 -30.67 -4.05
CA LEU A 222 3.42 -29.90 -4.86
C LEU A 222 3.64 -30.15 -6.36
N GLU A 223 4.91 -30.34 -6.74
CA GLU A 223 5.38 -30.63 -8.10
C GLU A 223 4.73 -31.90 -8.64
N ASP A 224 4.81 -33.03 -7.92
CA ASP A 224 4.13 -34.30 -8.27
C ASP A 224 2.62 -34.10 -8.48
N ILE A 225 1.99 -33.23 -7.68
CA ILE A 225 0.54 -32.97 -7.75
C ILE A 225 0.19 -32.15 -9.00
N LEU A 226 1.03 -31.19 -9.39
CA LEU A 226 0.88 -30.41 -10.63
C LEU A 226 1.22 -31.24 -11.87
N GLU A 227 2.31 -32.01 -11.86
CA GLU A 227 2.65 -32.97 -12.93
C GLU A 227 1.51 -33.98 -13.15
N SER A 228 0.94 -34.54 -12.07
CA SER A 228 -0.20 -35.47 -12.15
C SER A 228 -1.47 -34.85 -12.75
N ARG A 229 -1.54 -33.52 -12.82
CA ARG A 229 -2.62 -32.73 -13.44
C ARG A 229 -2.28 -32.26 -14.86
N GLY A 230 -1.09 -32.57 -15.38
CA GLY A 230 -0.65 -32.26 -16.74
C GLY A 230 0.15 -30.97 -16.88
N CYS A 231 0.80 -30.50 -15.82
CA CYS A 231 1.65 -29.31 -15.85
C CYS A 231 3.13 -29.69 -16.04
N ASP A 232 3.75 -29.28 -17.15
CA ASP A 232 5.18 -29.51 -17.41
C ASP A 232 6.05 -28.47 -16.66
N LEU A 233 6.81 -28.91 -15.65
CA LEU A 233 7.76 -28.07 -14.90
C LEU A 233 9.18 -28.15 -15.51
N GLY A 234 9.32 -27.60 -16.72
CA GLY A 234 10.58 -27.57 -17.49
C GLY A 234 11.39 -26.27 -17.33
N ASN A 235 12.72 -26.38 -17.38
CA ASN A 235 13.67 -25.25 -17.26
C ASN A 235 13.49 -24.19 -18.38
N PRO A 236 13.70 -22.89 -18.10
CA PRO A 236 13.56 -21.80 -19.07
C PRO A 236 14.82 -21.59 -19.94
N GLU A 237 15.25 -22.59 -20.71
CA GLU A 237 16.22 -22.41 -21.81
C GLU A 237 15.77 -23.16 -23.08
N GLU A 238 15.68 -22.41 -24.19
CA GLU A 238 15.46 -22.84 -25.59
C GLU A 238 14.41 -23.94 -25.89
N THR A 239 13.30 -23.56 -26.56
CA THR A 239 13.16 -23.85 -28.01
C THR A 239 11.94 -23.17 -28.66
N ASN A 240 12.20 -22.38 -29.71
CA ASN A 240 11.18 -22.03 -30.72
C ASN A 240 11.25 -23.05 -31.87
N VAL A 241 10.19 -23.85 -32.09
CA VAL A 241 10.01 -24.63 -33.32
C VAL A 241 8.53 -24.58 -33.74
N VAL A 242 8.25 -23.87 -34.83
CA VAL A 242 6.93 -23.88 -35.48
C VAL A 242 6.72 -25.21 -36.21
N SER A 243 5.51 -25.75 -36.13
CA SER A 243 5.02 -26.70 -37.14
C SER A 243 3.57 -26.36 -37.50
N GLU A 244 3.38 -25.78 -38.69
CA GLU A 244 2.09 -25.77 -39.34
C GLU A 244 1.61 -27.21 -39.60
N ASN A 245 0.30 -27.43 -39.59
CA ASN A 245 -0.43 -28.30 -40.52
C ASN A 245 -1.93 -28.10 -40.31
N ALA A 246 -2.69 -27.96 -41.41
CA ALA A 246 -4.13 -27.69 -41.37
C ALA A 246 -4.97 -28.95 -41.61
N GLU A 247 -6.14 -29.03 -40.98
CA GLU A 247 -7.30 -29.77 -41.48
C GLU A 247 -8.51 -28.83 -41.57
N VAL A 248 -9.44 -29.11 -42.48
CA VAL A 248 -10.50 -28.20 -42.94
C VAL A 248 -11.82 -28.97 -43.10
N VAL A 249 -12.96 -28.27 -43.03
CA VAL A 249 -14.36 -28.74 -43.24
C VAL A 249 -14.87 -29.83 -42.25
N GLU A 250 -16.17 -30.02 -42.01
CA GLU A 250 -17.38 -29.59 -42.75
C GLU A 250 -18.60 -29.34 -41.84
N VAL A 251 -19.61 -28.63 -42.36
CA VAL A 251 -20.92 -28.37 -41.71
C VAL A 251 -21.96 -29.41 -42.14
N PRO A 252 -22.86 -29.86 -41.24
CA PRO A 252 -24.16 -30.37 -41.65
C PRO A 252 -25.34 -29.63 -40.99
N SER A 253 -26.36 -29.30 -41.79
CA SER A 253 -27.57 -28.60 -41.36
C SER A 253 -28.83 -29.48 -41.35
N SER A 254 -29.88 -28.97 -40.71
CA SER A 254 -31.30 -29.38 -40.80
C SER A 254 -31.80 -30.60 -39.99
N ILE A 255 -33.00 -30.43 -39.42
CA ILE A 255 -34.21 -31.21 -39.73
C ILE A 255 -35.43 -30.34 -39.35
N ALA A 256 -36.56 -30.46 -40.07
CA ALA A 256 -37.68 -29.54 -39.99
C ALA A 256 -39.03 -30.24 -39.69
N THR A 257 -40.04 -29.47 -39.26
CA THR A 257 -41.51 -29.61 -39.47
C THR A 257 -42.23 -28.49 -38.68
N ASN A 258 -43.41 -27.96 -39.05
CA ASN A 258 -44.46 -28.37 -39.99
C ASN A 258 -44.99 -27.18 -40.84
N VAL A 259 -45.99 -27.44 -41.71
CA VAL A 259 -46.47 -26.56 -42.79
C VAL A 259 -47.97 -26.21 -42.63
N ILE A 260 -48.46 -25.25 -43.44
CA ILE A 260 -49.86 -24.85 -43.79
C ILE A 260 -50.37 -23.59 -43.06
N GLY A 261 -50.80 -22.51 -43.75
CA GLY A 261 -50.73 -22.17 -45.19
C GLY A 261 -51.76 -21.12 -45.68
N GLN A 262 -51.52 -20.54 -46.88
CA GLN A 262 -52.37 -19.59 -47.67
C GLN A 262 -52.42 -18.14 -47.13
N ASN A 263 -52.02 -17.07 -47.85
CA ASN A 263 -52.51 -16.46 -49.13
C ASN A 263 -53.92 -15.83 -48.95
N THR A 264 -54.23 -14.57 -49.29
CA THR A 264 -53.97 -13.80 -50.55
C THR A 264 -54.13 -12.25 -50.44
N ASP A 265 -53.42 -11.51 -51.30
CA ASP A 265 -53.81 -10.24 -52.00
C ASP A 265 -53.97 -8.87 -51.26
N VAL A 266 -54.16 -7.80 -52.07
CA VAL A 266 -53.71 -6.38 -51.95
C VAL A 266 -54.70 -5.45 -52.74
N PRO A 267 -54.84 -4.09 -52.62
CA PRO A 267 -54.40 -3.05 -51.63
C PRO A 267 -55.53 -2.08 -51.09
N ALA A 268 -55.14 -1.14 -50.21
CA ALA A 268 -55.59 0.28 -50.05
C ALA A 268 -57.04 0.67 -49.62
N THR A 269 -57.17 1.54 -48.59
CA THR A 269 -57.76 2.93 -48.67
C THR A 269 -57.88 3.69 -47.32
N SER A 270 -57.58 5.00 -47.38
CA SER A 270 -58.10 6.16 -46.58
C SER A 270 -58.44 6.12 -45.06
N SER A 271 -57.70 6.94 -44.29
CA SER A 271 -58.13 7.95 -43.30
C SER A 271 -58.91 7.61 -42.00
N SER A 272 -58.27 7.98 -40.87
CA SER A 272 -58.80 8.64 -39.65
C SER A 272 -59.94 8.02 -38.81
N GLU A 273 -59.62 7.50 -37.61
CA GLU A 273 -59.83 8.19 -36.31
C GLU A 273 -59.08 7.44 -35.16
N LEU A 274 -59.00 8.02 -33.95
CA LEU A 274 -58.19 7.52 -32.83
C LEU A 274 -58.88 6.39 -32.04
N MET A 275 -58.12 5.40 -31.54
CA MET A 275 -57.91 5.18 -30.08
C MET A 275 -57.16 3.86 -29.73
N CYS A 276 -56.10 3.99 -28.93
CA CYS A 276 -55.59 3.05 -27.92
C CYS A 276 -55.29 1.57 -28.34
N GLU A 277 -54.05 1.31 -28.78
CA GLU A 277 -53.45 -0.04 -28.80
C GLU A 277 -52.25 -0.12 -27.83
N ARG A 278 -52.54 -0.21 -26.52
CA ARG A 278 -51.68 -0.92 -25.55
C ARG A 278 -52.57 -1.79 -24.67
N SER A 279 -52.10 -2.99 -24.37
CA SER A 279 -52.87 -3.99 -23.63
C SER A 279 -53.07 -3.61 -22.16
N CYS A 280 -54.10 -4.19 -21.55
CA CYS A 280 -54.34 -4.03 -20.10
C CYS A 280 -53.23 -4.62 -19.23
N GLU A 281 -52.35 -5.46 -19.79
CA GLU A 281 -51.22 -6.08 -19.07
C GLU A 281 -49.98 -5.19 -19.13
N GLU A 282 -49.69 -4.55 -20.28
CA GLU A 282 -48.64 -3.51 -20.37
C GLU A 282 -48.95 -2.30 -19.47
N LEU A 283 -50.21 -1.85 -19.47
CA LEU A 283 -50.66 -0.77 -18.56
C LEU A 283 -50.59 -1.18 -17.08
N ALA A 284 -50.80 -2.45 -16.75
CA ALA A 284 -50.65 -2.94 -15.38
C ALA A 284 -49.19 -2.87 -14.91
N ASN A 285 -48.24 -3.29 -15.75
CA ASN A 285 -46.81 -3.23 -15.46
C ASN A 285 -46.33 -1.77 -15.31
N LEU A 286 -46.74 -0.86 -16.21
CA LEU A 286 -46.38 0.56 -16.13
C LEU A 286 -46.88 1.22 -14.83
N PHE A 287 -48.09 0.86 -14.37
CA PHE A 287 -48.63 1.31 -13.08
C PHE A 287 -47.93 0.67 -11.86
N GLN A 288 -47.18 -0.41 -12.04
CA GLN A 288 -46.39 -1.08 -11.01
C GLN A 288 -44.99 -0.46 -10.91
N GLU A 289 -44.37 -0.11 -12.04
CA GLU A 289 -43.12 0.65 -12.12
C GLU A 289 -43.29 2.09 -11.63
N LEU A 290 -44.35 2.80 -12.04
CA LEU A 290 -44.70 4.13 -11.50
C LEU A 290 -44.97 4.11 -9.99
N LYS A 291 -45.33 2.96 -9.40
CA LYS A 291 -45.38 2.78 -7.94
C LYS A 291 -44.00 2.59 -7.33
N GLY A 292 -43.12 1.82 -7.97
CA GLY A 292 -41.72 1.68 -7.57
C GLY A 292 -41.01 3.04 -7.57
N LEU A 293 -41.09 3.76 -8.69
CA LEU A 293 -40.51 5.09 -8.85
C LEU A 293 -41.05 6.08 -7.81
N ARG A 294 -42.36 6.03 -7.49
CA ARG A 294 -42.95 6.86 -6.43
C ARG A 294 -42.45 6.52 -5.03
N VAL A 295 -42.08 5.26 -4.75
CA VAL A 295 -41.43 4.88 -3.48
C VAL A 295 -39.98 5.36 -3.46
N VAL A 296 -39.23 5.21 -4.56
CA VAL A 296 -37.86 5.74 -4.67
C VAL A 296 -37.85 7.26 -4.48
N VAL A 297 -38.72 8.01 -5.16
CA VAL A 297 -38.85 9.46 -5.02
C VAL A 297 -39.31 9.86 -3.60
N SER A 298 -40.18 9.09 -2.95
CA SER A 298 -40.55 9.37 -1.55
C SER A 298 -39.37 9.16 -0.60
N ASN A 299 -38.63 8.05 -0.76
CA ASN A 299 -37.43 7.78 0.04
C ASN A 299 -36.33 8.81 -0.21
N LEU A 300 -36.20 9.30 -1.46
CA LEU A 300 -35.25 10.35 -1.83
C LEU A 300 -35.65 11.71 -1.23
N ILE A 301 -36.95 12.04 -1.18
CA ILE A 301 -37.45 13.25 -0.51
C ILE A 301 -37.27 13.16 1.02
N ASP A 302 -37.60 12.03 1.65
CA ASP A 302 -37.36 11.80 3.08
C ASP A 302 -35.84 11.87 3.39
N GLY A 303 -35.01 11.33 2.49
CA GLY A 303 -33.54 11.45 2.54
C GLY A 303 -33.06 12.90 2.40
N LEU A 304 -33.57 13.66 1.43
CA LEU A 304 -33.21 15.07 1.23
C LEU A 304 -33.65 15.93 2.41
N GLN A 305 -34.84 15.68 2.98
CA GLN A 305 -35.29 16.36 4.20
C GLN A 305 -34.37 16.04 5.37
N LYS A 306 -34.00 14.77 5.58
CA LYS A 306 -33.07 14.37 6.63
C LYS A 306 -31.69 15.03 6.46
N VAL A 307 -31.14 15.04 5.26
CA VAL A 307 -29.87 15.74 4.93
C VAL A 307 -30.01 17.26 5.08
N THR A 308 -31.19 17.85 4.85
CA THR A 308 -31.45 19.28 5.08
C THR A 308 -31.55 19.61 6.58
N GLU A 309 -32.17 18.74 7.38
CA GLU A 309 -32.21 18.86 8.84
C GLU A 309 -30.82 18.67 9.45
N GLU A 310 -30.02 17.72 8.96
CA GLU A 310 -28.63 17.51 9.36
C GLU A 310 -27.72 18.69 8.95
N ASN A 311 -27.90 19.25 7.75
CA ASN A 311 -27.19 20.47 7.32
C ASN A 311 -27.60 21.74 8.08
N THR A 312 -28.86 21.89 8.49
CA THR A 312 -29.28 23.02 9.33
C THR A 312 -28.76 22.87 10.76
N ALA A 313 -28.73 21.65 11.32
CA ALA A 313 -28.04 21.37 12.58
C ALA A 313 -26.53 21.65 12.52
N MET A 314 -25.85 21.29 11.41
CA MET A 314 -24.46 21.68 11.16
C MET A 314 -24.28 23.20 11.09
N LYS A 315 -25.20 23.95 10.46
CA LYS A 315 -25.14 25.43 10.46
C LYS A 315 -25.35 26.05 11.83
N GLU A 316 -26.20 25.48 12.69
CA GLU A 316 -26.33 25.91 14.09
C GLU A 316 -25.12 25.52 14.95
N ALA A 317 -24.41 24.44 14.62
CA ALA A 317 -23.14 24.07 15.25
C ALA A 317 -21.98 24.99 14.81
N LEU A 318 -21.90 25.33 13.52
CA LEU A 318 -20.87 26.21 12.97
C LEU A 318 -21.00 27.65 13.51
N ASN A 319 -22.24 28.16 13.61
CA ASN A 319 -22.54 29.44 14.26
C ASN A 319 -22.23 29.46 15.78
N LYS A 320 -22.08 28.29 16.43
CA LYS A 320 -21.57 28.20 17.82
C LYS A 320 -20.05 28.23 17.91
N MET A 321 -19.33 27.68 16.92
CA MET A 321 -17.86 27.71 16.91
C MET A 321 -17.30 29.13 16.74
N GLN A 322 -17.99 30.00 16.00
CA GLN A 322 -17.59 31.41 15.83
C GLN A 322 -17.73 32.30 17.10
N SER A 323 -18.12 31.77 18.27
CA SER A 323 -18.18 32.54 19.52
C SER A 323 -17.30 32.02 20.67
N LEU A 324 -16.28 31.20 20.38
CA LEU A 324 -15.43 30.54 21.39
C LEU A 324 -13.91 30.71 21.14
N SER A 325 -13.50 31.78 20.46
CA SER A 325 -12.09 32.08 20.11
C SER A 325 -11.19 32.53 21.29
N GLU A 326 -11.48 32.11 22.52
CA GLU A 326 -10.68 32.39 23.74
C GLU A 326 -10.62 31.16 24.68
N GLN A 327 -10.61 29.93 24.14
CA GLN A 327 -10.27 28.72 24.91
C GLN A 327 -8.99 28.08 24.37
N THR A 328 -7.96 28.02 25.21
CA THR A 328 -6.81 27.14 25.01
C THR A 328 -7.24 25.67 25.15
N MET A 329 -6.60 24.79 24.39
CA MET A 329 -6.93 23.37 24.32
C MET A 329 -5.64 22.54 24.18
N CYS A 330 -5.70 21.27 24.52
CA CYS A 330 -4.59 20.32 24.38
C CYS A 330 -5.03 19.09 23.58
N TRP A 331 -4.09 18.42 22.90
CA TRP A 331 -4.35 17.26 22.05
C TRP A 331 -3.47 16.08 22.47
N GLN A 332 -4.07 14.90 22.61
CA GLN A 332 -3.37 13.65 22.93
C GLN A 332 -4.23 12.44 22.51
N ASP A 333 -3.59 11.38 21.99
CA ASP A 333 -4.21 10.08 21.63
C ASP A 333 -5.52 10.21 20.81
N GLY A 334 -5.50 11.09 19.81
CA GLY A 334 -6.63 11.33 18.90
C GLY A 334 -7.82 12.07 19.53
N ARG A 335 -7.65 12.71 20.70
CA ARG A 335 -8.69 13.50 21.37
C ARG A 335 -8.20 14.89 21.77
N MET A 336 -9.12 15.85 21.73
CA MET A 336 -8.94 17.20 22.25
C MET A 336 -9.49 17.29 23.67
N PHE A 337 -8.84 18.10 24.50
CA PHE A 337 -9.20 18.38 25.89
C PHE A 337 -9.15 19.90 26.15
N GLU A 338 -10.10 20.43 26.91
CA GLU A 338 -10.18 21.88 27.22
C GLU A 338 -9.11 22.31 28.24
N ASP A 339 -8.77 23.60 28.29
CA ASP A 339 -7.86 24.12 29.33
C ASP A 339 -8.38 23.87 30.75
N LYS A 340 -7.50 23.32 31.59
CA LYS A 340 -7.77 22.78 32.94
C LYS A 340 -8.64 21.50 32.96
N GLU A 341 -8.94 20.90 31.81
CA GLU A 341 -9.50 19.55 31.77
C GLU A 341 -8.44 18.50 32.19
N ASP A 342 -8.93 17.44 32.82
CA ASP A 342 -8.19 16.44 33.57
C ASP A 342 -8.53 15.05 33.01
N TRP A 343 -7.59 14.39 32.33
CA TRP A 343 -7.77 13.02 31.81
C TRP A 343 -6.77 12.03 32.39
N ILE A 344 -7.04 10.75 32.15
CA ILE A 344 -6.32 9.60 32.69
C ILE A 344 -5.87 8.78 31.49
N VAL A 345 -4.56 8.65 31.29
CA VAL A 345 -3.98 7.94 30.14
C VAL A 345 -3.84 6.44 30.44
N ASP A 346 -3.44 6.12 31.67
CA ASP A 346 -3.43 4.77 32.24
C ASP A 346 -3.89 4.81 33.70
N SER A 347 -4.05 3.65 34.34
CA SER A 347 -4.52 3.51 35.73
C SER A 347 -3.71 4.28 36.80
N CYS A 348 -2.52 4.80 36.48
CA CYS A 348 -1.60 5.51 37.37
C CYS A 348 -1.10 6.88 36.86
N THR A 349 -1.45 7.30 35.65
CA THR A 349 -0.96 8.53 35.02
C THR A 349 -2.12 9.48 34.72
N LYS A 350 -2.16 10.61 35.43
CA LYS A 350 -3.15 11.68 35.22
C LYS A 350 -2.50 12.87 34.51
N CYS A 351 -3.15 13.36 33.46
CA CYS A 351 -2.70 14.52 32.70
C CYS A 351 -3.74 15.65 32.79
N THR A 352 -3.25 16.88 32.83
CA THR A 352 -4.08 18.08 32.86
C THR A 352 -3.63 19.01 31.73
N CYS A 353 -4.57 19.58 30.98
CA CYS A 353 -4.24 20.67 30.06
C CYS A 353 -4.00 21.95 30.87
N GLN A 354 -2.87 22.62 30.68
CA GLN A 354 -2.58 23.91 31.31
C GLN A 354 -2.03 24.87 30.27
N GLU A 355 -2.80 25.90 29.93
CA GLU A 355 -2.42 26.99 29.02
C GLU A 355 -1.97 26.48 27.63
N GLY A 356 -2.62 25.42 27.14
CA GLY A 356 -2.32 24.79 25.86
C GLY A 356 -1.19 23.75 25.87
N LYS A 357 -0.62 23.42 27.04
CA LYS A 357 0.34 22.32 27.19
C LYS A 357 -0.19 21.19 28.07
N VAL A 358 0.04 19.95 27.64
CA VAL A 358 -0.23 18.74 28.42
C VAL A 358 0.77 18.64 29.57
N VAL A 359 0.28 18.55 30.81
CA VAL A 359 1.12 18.36 32.00
C VAL A 359 0.70 17.06 32.70
N CYS A 360 1.38 15.96 32.37
CA CYS A 360 1.19 14.64 32.98
C CYS A 360 1.92 14.48 34.31
N ARG A 361 1.31 13.75 35.25
CA ARG A 361 1.87 13.41 36.58
C ARG A 361 1.54 11.98 36.95
N GLN A 362 2.57 11.20 37.27
CA GLN A 362 2.41 9.84 37.81
C GLN A 362 1.97 9.89 39.29
N ILE A 363 1.08 8.99 39.68
CA ILE A 363 0.49 8.93 41.03
C ILE A 363 1.44 8.17 41.98
N THR A 364 2.17 8.90 42.83
CA THR A 364 2.97 8.29 43.91
C THR A 364 2.12 7.90 45.11
N CYS A 365 1.93 6.59 45.33
CA CYS A 365 1.11 6.06 46.42
C CYS A 365 1.77 6.16 47.81
N PRO A 366 1.01 6.47 48.88
CA PRO A 366 1.48 6.36 50.26
C PRO A 366 1.77 4.89 50.67
N PRO A 367 2.68 4.62 51.63
CA PRO A 367 2.93 3.27 52.11
C PRO A 367 1.76 2.73 52.94
N VAL A 368 1.20 1.59 52.53
CA VAL A 368 0.01 0.97 53.13
C VAL A 368 0.38 -0.25 53.97
N ALA A 369 -0.14 -0.34 55.19
CA ALA A 369 0.18 -1.40 56.15
C ALA A 369 -1.03 -2.32 56.45
N CYS A 370 -1.46 -3.11 55.46
CA CYS A 370 -2.36 -4.25 55.69
C CYS A 370 -1.77 -5.53 55.05
N ALA A 371 -2.03 -6.70 55.66
CA ALA A 371 -1.25 -7.93 55.39
C ALA A 371 -1.50 -8.60 54.03
N ASN A 372 -2.49 -8.13 53.27
CA ASN A 372 -2.72 -8.52 51.88
C ASN A 372 -3.40 -7.34 51.17
N PRO A 373 -2.64 -6.36 50.64
CA PRO A 373 -3.20 -5.23 49.91
C PRO A 373 -3.72 -5.69 48.54
N SER A 374 -4.96 -5.35 48.21
CA SER A 374 -5.59 -5.66 46.92
C SER A 374 -5.74 -4.40 46.07
N PHE A 375 -5.32 -4.48 44.81
CA PHE A 375 -5.66 -3.52 43.78
C PHE A 375 -7.09 -3.79 43.27
N ILE A 376 -7.74 -2.73 42.78
CA ILE A 376 -9.08 -2.79 42.17
C ILE A 376 -8.90 -2.28 40.74
N ASP A 377 -9.50 -2.96 39.76
CA ASP A 377 -9.43 -2.53 38.36
C ASP A 377 -9.96 -1.09 38.23
N GLY A 378 -9.07 -0.16 37.85
CA GLY A 378 -9.35 1.27 37.69
C GLY A 378 -8.72 2.21 38.73
N GLU A 379 -8.01 1.72 39.76
CA GLU A 379 -7.31 2.59 40.74
C GLU A 379 -5.82 2.26 40.91
N CYS A 380 -4.96 3.30 40.87
CA CYS A 380 -3.49 3.14 40.95
C CYS A 380 -2.97 2.57 42.28
N CYS A 381 -3.61 2.92 43.40
CA CYS A 381 -3.05 2.67 44.74
C CYS A 381 -3.87 1.61 45.50
N PRO A 382 -3.22 0.69 46.23
CA PRO A 382 -3.91 -0.38 46.93
C PRO A 382 -4.71 0.13 48.13
N VAL A 383 -5.91 -0.41 48.34
CA VAL A 383 -6.87 0.04 49.37
C VAL A 383 -7.25 -1.10 50.30
N CYS A 384 -7.33 -0.84 51.61
CA CYS A 384 -7.83 -1.78 52.61
C CYS A 384 -9.27 -1.37 53.02
N LEU A 385 -10.29 -2.14 52.64
CA LEU A 385 -11.71 -1.77 52.84
C LEU A 385 -12.19 -1.93 54.30
N PRO A 386 -12.93 -0.95 54.87
CA PRO A 386 -13.56 -1.06 56.18
C PRO A 386 -14.94 -1.74 56.11
N MET A 387 -15.36 -2.40 57.20
CA MET A 387 -16.70 -2.97 57.36
C MET A 387 -17.32 -2.57 58.71
N ASP A 388 -18.43 -1.84 58.63
CA ASP A 388 -19.48 -1.77 59.65
C ASP A 388 -20.19 -3.15 59.75
N SER A 389 -20.82 -3.57 60.86
CA SER A 389 -20.88 -3.02 62.23
C SER A 389 -21.45 -4.07 63.22
N GLU A 390 -21.25 -3.85 64.53
CA GLU A 390 -22.05 -4.33 65.69
C GLU A 390 -22.24 -5.87 65.92
N ASP A 391 -22.65 -6.23 67.14
CA ASP A 391 -23.12 -7.57 67.58
C ASP A 391 -22.17 -8.80 67.52
N GLY A 392 -20.89 -8.65 67.17
CA GLY A 392 -19.83 -9.64 67.51
C GLY A 392 -19.92 -11.03 66.84
N TRP A 393 -20.78 -11.15 65.82
CA TRP A 393 -20.77 -12.26 64.86
C TRP A 393 -19.96 -11.84 63.64
N SER A 394 -19.15 -12.74 63.09
CA SER A 394 -18.56 -12.52 61.76
C SER A 394 -19.65 -12.50 60.66
N PRO A 395 -19.37 -11.90 59.49
CA PRO A 395 -20.27 -11.92 58.35
C PRO A 395 -20.69 -13.34 57.97
N TRP A 396 -21.93 -13.49 57.48
CA TRP A 396 -22.37 -14.77 56.92
C TRP A 396 -21.55 -15.12 55.67
N SER A 397 -21.05 -16.36 55.60
CA SER A 397 -20.48 -16.90 54.38
C SER A 397 -21.48 -16.86 53.23
N GLU A 398 -20.98 -16.95 51.99
CA GLU A 398 -21.88 -17.17 50.86
C GLU A 398 -22.63 -18.51 50.95
N TRP A 399 -23.74 -18.58 50.23
CA TRP A 399 -24.58 -19.80 50.18
C TRP A 399 -23.92 -20.89 49.33
N THR A 400 -23.80 -22.10 49.89
CA THR A 400 -23.38 -23.28 49.11
C THR A 400 -24.29 -23.49 47.90
N GLN A 401 -23.80 -24.14 46.85
CA GLN A 401 -24.68 -24.66 45.80
C GLN A 401 -25.75 -25.60 46.36
N CYS A 402 -26.84 -25.81 45.61
CA CYS A 402 -27.95 -26.65 46.03
C CYS A 402 -27.48 -28.10 46.21
N THR A 403 -27.83 -28.75 47.33
CA THR A 403 -27.42 -30.13 47.67
C THR A 403 -27.97 -31.21 46.73
N VAL A 404 -28.74 -30.82 45.71
CA VAL A 404 -29.24 -31.67 44.63
C VAL A 404 -29.09 -30.92 43.30
N THR A 405 -28.74 -31.63 42.23
CA THR A 405 -28.71 -31.09 40.86
C THR A 405 -30.11 -31.01 40.22
N CYS A 406 -31.11 -31.63 40.84
CA CYS A 406 -32.50 -31.70 40.39
C CYS A 406 -33.44 -31.92 41.58
N GLY A 407 -34.70 -31.47 41.48
CA GLY A 407 -35.69 -31.54 42.56
C GLY A 407 -35.46 -30.53 43.68
N SER A 408 -36.13 -30.73 44.82
CA SER A 408 -36.00 -29.85 45.99
C SER A 408 -34.90 -30.32 46.93
N GLY A 409 -33.92 -29.45 47.17
CA GLY A 409 -32.82 -29.65 48.12
C GLY A 409 -32.67 -28.48 49.08
N THR A 410 -31.46 -28.30 49.59
CA THR A 410 -31.10 -27.21 50.51
C THR A 410 -29.78 -26.53 50.12
N GLN A 411 -29.61 -25.29 50.57
CA GLN A 411 -28.33 -24.58 50.60
C GLN A 411 -28.04 -24.22 52.06
N GLN A 412 -26.77 -24.14 52.42
CA GLN A 412 -26.33 -23.74 53.76
C GLN A 412 -25.32 -22.59 53.70
N ARG A 413 -25.18 -21.87 54.80
CA ARG A 413 -24.09 -20.92 55.05
C ARG A 413 -23.80 -20.80 56.54
N GLY A 414 -22.59 -20.38 56.91
CA GLY A 414 -22.12 -20.32 58.30
C GLY A 414 -21.63 -18.93 58.71
N ARG A 415 -21.47 -18.71 60.02
CA ARG A 415 -20.74 -17.59 60.63
C ARG A 415 -20.18 -17.98 62.01
N SER A 416 -19.12 -17.30 62.45
CA SER A 416 -18.46 -17.48 63.75
C SER A 416 -18.85 -16.38 64.75
N CYS A 417 -18.67 -16.69 66.03
CA CYS A 417 -18.85 -15.78 67.17
C CYS A 417 -17.47 -15.53 67.76
N ASP A 418 -17.04 -14.27 67.81
CA ASP A 418 -15.61 -13.96 67.90
C ASP A 418 -15.17 -13.34 69.24
N ASP A 419 -16.08 -13.15 70.21
CA ASP A 419 -15.73 -12.75 71.60
C ASP A 419 -15.75 -13.92 72.61
N THR A 420 -14.91 -13.80 73.63
CA THR A 420 -14.57 -14.85 74.61
C THR A 420 -15.30 -14.73 75.96
N SER A 421 -16.22 -13.78 76.15
CA SER A 421 -16.77 -13.43 77.48
C SER A 421 -18.29 -13.61 77.70
N ASN A 422 -18.99 -14.35 76.81
CA ASN A 422 -20.46 -14.55 76.71
C ASN A 422 -21.20 -13.41 75.95
N THR A 423 -22.21 -13.63 75.10
CA THR A 423 -22.79 -14.87 74.52
C THR A 423 -23.48 -14.52 73.21
N CYS A 424 -22.93 -14.92 72.06
CA CYS A 424 -23.55 -14.61 70.76
C CYS A 424 -24.88 -15.36 70.59
N SER A 425 -25.98 -14.62 70.41
CA SER A 425 -27.32 -15.19 70.33
C SER A 425 -27.74 -15.52 68.89
N GLY A 426 -28.01 -16.79 68.62
CA GLY A 426 -28.49 -17.31 67.34
C GLY A 426 -27.73 -18.54 66.84
N PRO A 427 -28.24 -19.25 65.82
CA PRO A 427 -27.52 -20.37 65.21
C PRO A 427 -26.36 -19.87 64.35
N SER A 428 -25.21 -20.55 64.43
CA SER A 428 -24.02 -20.30 63.59
C SER A 428 -24.14 -20.82 62.16
N ILE A 429 -25.20 -21.57 61.83
CA ILE A 429 -25.46 -22.13 60.49
C ILE A 429 -26.90 -21.82 60.09
N GLN A 430 -27.08 -21.22 58.91
CA GLN A 430 -28.38 -20.96 58.29
C GLN A 430 -28.61 -21.96 57.15
N THR A 431 -29.84 -22.47 57.00
CA THR A 431 -30.21 -23.41 55.93
C THR A 431 -31.47 -22.92 55.23
N ARG A 432 -31.44 -22.81 53.90
CA ARG A 432 -32.62 -22.50 53.06
C ARG A 432 -32.93 -23.64 52.11
N LYS A 433 -34.17 -23.73 51.63
CA LYS A 433 -34.56 -24.69 50.58
C LYS A 433 -34.32 -24.11 49.20
N CYS A 434 -33.86 -24.94 48.28
CA CYS A 434 -33.71 -24.66 46.85
C CYS A 434 -34.54 -25.68 46.06
N SER A 435 -34.99 -25.34 44.85
CA SER A 435 -35.67 -26.28 43.94
C SER A 435 -35.18 -26.10 42.52
N LEU A 436 -34.70 -27.19 41.93
CA LEU A 436 -34.33 -27.32 40.52
C LEU A 436 -35.26 -28.33 39.82
N GLY A 437 -35.15 -28.48 38.50
CA GLY A 437 -36.06 -29.29 37.68
C GLY A 437 -36.21 -30.76 38.13
N LYS A 438 -37.31 -31.43 37.77
CA LYS A 438 -37.62 -32.81 38.25
C LYS A 438 -36.56 -33.84 37.82
N CYS A 439 -36.02 -34.62 38.77
CA CYS A 439 -35.05 -35.70 38.50
C CYS A 439 -35.62 -36.91 37.74
N ASP A 440 -34.82 -37.50 36.85
CA ASP A 440 -34.98 -38.91 36.42
C ASP A 440 -34.44 -39.88 37.49
N ARG A 441 -34.93 -41.12 37.50
CA ARG A 441 -34.88 -42.04 38.65
C ARG A 441 -33.96 -43.25 38.45
N ARG A 442 -33.03 -43.21 37.48
CA ARG A 442 -32.31 -44.41 36.97
C ARG A 442 -30.84 -44.54 37.39
N VAL A 443 -30.16 -43.47 37.78
CA VAL A 443 -28.69 -43.43 37.96
C VAL A 443 -28.26 -43.85 39.40
N ARG A 444 -27.00 -44.27 39.58
CA ARG A 444 -26.31 -44.50 40.87
C ARG A 444 -25.37 -43.33 41.16
N GLN A 445 -25.22 -42.94 42.42
CA GLN A 445 -24.45 -41.75 42.80
C GLN A 445 -23.50 -42.07 43.96
N ASP A 446 -22.20 -41.83 43.76
CA ASP A 446 -21.16 -41.94 44.78
C ASP A 446 -21.14 -40.69 45.67
N GLY A 447 -20.52 -40.78 46.85
CA GLY A 447 -20.48 -39.72 47.86
C GLY A 447 -19.41 -38.66 47.60
N GLY A 448 -19.75 -37.39 47.83
CA GLY A 448 -18.83 -36.26 47.80
C GLY A 448 -18.77 -35.50 49.13
N TRP A 449 -17.57 -35.04 49.48
CA TRP A 449 -17.35 -34.19 50.65
C TRP A 449 -17.95 -32.80 50.46
N SER A 450 -18.56 -32.24 51.50
CA SER A 450 -18.78 -30.80 51.59
C SER A 450 -17.46 -30.05 51.57
N LEU A 451 -17.52 -28.76 51.21
CA LEU A 451 -16.47 -27.82 51.59
C LEU A 451 -16.26 -27.85 53.12
N TRP A 452 -15.03 -27.56 53.54
CA TRP A 452 -14.70 -27.43 54.96
C TRP A 452 -15.36 -26.19 55.58
N SER A 453 -15.66 -26.25 56.87
CA SER A 453 -15.90 -25.04 57.66
C SER A 453 -14.64 -24.15 57.71
N PRO A 454 -14.80 -22.86 58.04
CA PRO A 454 -13.70 -22.07 58.60
C PRO A 454 -13.07 -22.77 59.81
N TRP A 455 -11.83 -22.40 60.13
CA TRP A 455 -11.17 -22.78 61.37
C TRP A 455 -11.80 -22.07 62.57
N SER A 456 -11.83 -22.74 63.72
CA SER A 456 -12.16 -22.11 65.01
C SER A 456 -11.09 -21.10 65.44
N SER A 457 -11.44 -20.21 66.35
CA SER A 457 -10.49 -19.42 67.15
C SER A 457 -9.52 -20.31 67.92
N CYS A 458 -8.36 -19.77 68.31
CA CYS A 458 -7.32 -20.51 69.05
C CYS A 458 -7.79 -20.91 70.45
N SER A 459 -7.41 -22.11 70.92
CA SER A 459 -7.90 -22.66 72.20
C SER A 459 -7.28 -22.05 73.46
N VAL A 460 -6.39 -21.06 73.34
CA VAL A 460 -5.72 -20.34 74.44
C VAL A 460 -5.59 -18.85 74.09
N THR A 461 -5.27 -18.00 75.07
CA THR A 461 -5.15 -16.54 74.89
C THR A 461 -3.72 -16.00 74.93
N CYS A 462 -2.73 -16.80 75.34
CA CYS A 462 -1.30 -16.53 75.17
C CYS A 462 -0.56 -17.89 75.02
N GLY A 463 0.46 -17.95 74.16
CA GLY A 463 1.18 -19.18 73.80
C GLY A 463 0.44 -20.12 72.83
N ASP A 464 0.86 -21.39 72.79
CA ASP A 464 0.39 -22.40 71.83
C ASP A 464 -0.97 -23.03 72.19
N GLY A 465 -1.81 -23.21 71.18
CA GLY A 465 -3.12 -23.88 71.26
C GLY A 465 -3.49 -24.63 69.98
N LEU A 466 -4.77 -24.98 69.85
CA LEU A 466 -5.31 -25.71 68.70
C LEU A 466 -6.52 -25.00 68.07
N ILE A 467 -6.63 -25.10 66.74
CA ILE A 467 -7.78 -24.70 65.92
C ILE A 467 -8.38 -25.92 65.21
N THR A 468 -9.69 -25.93 64.96
CA THR A 468 -10.41 -27.07 64.35
C THR A 468 -11.33 -26.65 63.22
N ARG A 469 -11.45 -27.47 62.16
CA ARG A 469 -12.50 -27.39 61.13
C ARG A 469 -13.15 -28.75 60.84
N ILE A 470 -14.34 -28.75 60.24
CA ILE A 470 -15.15 -29.94 59.94
C ILE A 470 -15.77 -29.91 58.53
N ARG A 471 -16.00 -31.08 57.95
CA ARG A 471 -16.73 -31.33 56.70
C ARG A 471 -17.57 -32.60 56.79
N HIS A 472 -18.56 -32.76 55.93
CA HIS A 472 -19.49 -33.90 55.96
C HIS A 472 -19.66 -34.54 54.58
N CYS A 473 -19.83 -35.86 54.51
CA CYS A 473 -20.06 -36.59 53.27
C CYS A 473 -21.52 -36.44 52.82
N ASN A 474 -21.85 -35.27 52.25
CA ASN A 474 -23.23 -34.92 51.88
C ASN A 474 -23.37 -34.09 50.59
N ALA A 475 -22.29 -33.90 49.83
CA ALA A 475 -22.25 -33.04 48.65
C ALA A 475 -21.61 -33.75 47.43
N PRO A 476 -22.29 -34.73 46.81
CA PRO A 476 -23.62 -35.27 47.14
C PRO A 476 -23.57 -36.39 48.19
N VAL A 477 -24.72 -36.71 48.79
CA VAL A 477 -24.87 -37.89 49.67
C VAL A 477 -24.85 -39.17 48.81
N PRO A 478 -24.09 -40.23 49.16
CA PRO A 478 -24.06 -41.47 48.38
C PRO A 478 -25.41 -42.19 48.34
N GLN A 479 -25.82 -42.70 47.18
CA GLN A 479 -27.12 -43.36 46.97
C GLN A 479 -27.03 -44.62 46.08
N ARG A 480 -27.91 -45.60 46.38
CA ARG A 480 -28.02 -46.90 45.67
C ARG A 480 -26.71 -47.71 45.62
N GLY A 481 -25.96 -47.67 46.72
CA GLY A 481 -24.68 -48.39 46.85
C GLY A 481 -23.59 -47.83 45.95
N GLY A 482 -23.60 -46.51 45.72
CA GLY A 482 -22.35 -45.81 45.42
C GLY A 482 -21.38 -45.83 46.60
N LYS A 483 -20.11 -45.50 46.36
CA LYS A 483 -19.04 -45.44 47.36
C LYS A 483 -19.28 -44.32 48.38
N ASP A 484 -18.84 -44.55 49.61
CA ASP A 484 -18.77 -43.52 50.66
C ASP A 484 -17.54 -42.62 50.45
N CYS A 485 -17.49 -41.46 51.11
CA CYS A 485 -16.39 -40.51 50.96
C CYS A 485 -15.10 -40.98 51.66
N GLU A 486 -13.95 -40.92 50.98
CA GLU A 486 -12.66 -41.36 51.52
C GLU A 486 -11.91 -40.20 52.21
N GLY A 487 -11.29 -40.48 53.37
CA GLY A 487 -10.59 -39.50 54.22
C GLY A 487 -11.37 -39.02 55.45
N ASP A 488 -10.77 -38.15 56.27
CA ASP A 488 -11.39 -37.66 57.51
C ASP A 488 -12.32 -36.45 57.32
N GLY A 489 -13.36 -36.39 58.16
CA GLY A 489 -14.35 -35.30 58.22
C GLY A 489 -14.08 -34.21 59.28
N ARG A 490 -12.98 -34.31 60.04
CA ARG A 490 -12.57 -33.34 61.07
C ARG A 490 -11.07 -33.16 61.02
N GLU A 491 -10.62 -31.93 60.95
CA GLU A 491 -9.20 -31.56 60.88
C GLU A 491 -8.86 -30.63 62.05
N THR A 492 -7.66 -30.75 62.60
CA THR A 492 -7.20 -29.96 63.76
C THR A 492 -5.75 -29.58 63.52
N GLN A 493 -5.43 -28.29 63.66
CA GLN A 493 -4.10 -27.73 63.47
C GLN A 493 -3.71 -26.89 64.69
N SER A 494 -2.43 -26.59 64.84
CA SER A 494 -1.90 -25.75 65.93
C SER A 494 -1.96 -24.27 65.58
N CYS A 495 -2.21 -23.44 66.59
CA CYS A 495 -2.13 -21.98 66.56
C CYS A 495 -1.18 -21.52 67.67
N SER A 496 -0.58 -20.34 67.52
CA SER A 496 0.29 -19.74 68.53
C SER A 496 -0.01 -18.25 68.64
N LEU A 497 -0.11 -17.74 69.87
CA LEU A 497 -0.30 -16.34 70.20
C LEU A 497 0.86 -15.87 71.09
N GLU A 498 0.98 -14.56 71.33
CA GLU A 498 2.10 -13.99 72.10
C GLU A 498 2.32 -14.72 73.45
N PRO A 499 3.56 -14.93 73.92
CA PRO A 499 3.81 -15.70 75.14
C PRO A 499 3.45 -14.93 76.42
N CYS A 500 3.24 -15.68 77.51
CA CYS A 500 2.76 -15.17 78.80
C CYS A 500 3.91 -14.70 79.73
N PRO A 501 3.70 -13.79 80.71
CA PRO A 501 4.77 -13.18 81.52
C PRO A 501 5.61 -14.12 82.40
N ILE A 502 6.91 -13.83 82.50
CA ILE A 502 7.94 -14.62 83.19
C ILE A 502 8.83 -13.70 84.05
N ASP A 503 9.07 -14.04 85.32
CA ASP A 503 9.99 -13.31 86.23
C ASP A 503 11.44 -13.80 86.09
N GLY A 504 12.42 -12.90 86.15
CA GLY A 504 13.82 -13.18 85.79
C GLY A 504 14.68 -13.88 86.85
N GLY A 505 15.44 -14.89 86.41
CA GLY A 505 16.46 -15.60 87.18
C GLY A 505 17.83 -15.64 86.47
N TRP A 506 18.93 -15.65 87.24
CA TRP A 506 20.28 -15.70 86.67
C TRP A 506 20.58 -17.06 86.02
N GLY A 507 21.03 -17.02 84.77
CA GLY A 507 21.58 -18.18 84.09
C GLY A 507 22.91 -18.66 84.69
N PRO A 508 23.32 -19.90 84.36
CA PRO A 508 24.71 -20.30 84.53
C PRO A 508 25.61 -19.33 83.75
N TRP A 509 26.78 -19.01 84.30
CA TRP A 509 27.80 -18.27 83.54
C TRP A 509 28.10 -19.00 82.22
N SER A 510 28.20 -18.23 81.13
CA SER A 510 28.69 -18.74 79.86
C SER A 510 30.08 -19.38 80.04
N PRO A 511 30.47 -20.29 79.14
CA PRO A 511 31.89 -20.50 78.88
C PRO A 511 32.59 -19.15 78.66
N TRP A 512 33.87 -19.06 78.99
CA TRP A 512 34.66 -17.90 78.59
C TRP A 512 34.60 -17.77 77.06
N ALA A 513 34.19 -16.61 76.58
CA ALA A 513 34.20 -16.27 75.17
C ALA A 513 35.63 -16.39 74.61
N MET A 514 35.72 -16.52 73.28
CA MET A 514 37.01 -16.34 72.62
C MET A 514 37.55 -14.93 72.92
N CYS A 515 38.87 -14.81 73.01
CA CYS A 515 39.51 -13.54 73.34
C CYS A 515 39.07 -12.45 72.35
N SER A 516 38.72 -11.25 72.83
CA SER A 516 38.21 -10.13 72.00
C SER A 516 39.17 -9.67 70.90
N ALA A 517 40.41 -10.15 70.93
CA ALA A 517 41.35 -10.05 69.83
C ALA A 517 42.09 -11.40 69.69
N THR A 518 42.25 -11.89 68.46
CA THR A 518 43.10 -13.06 68.14
C THR A 518 44.57 -12.78 68.48
N CYS A 519 44.96 -11.51 68.37
CA CYS A 519 46.29 -10.97 68.62
C CYS A 519 46.16 -9.47 69.04
N GLY A 520 47.19 -8.87 69.65
CA GLY A 520 47.23 -7.48 70.15
C GLY A 520 47.00 -7.33 71.66
N GLY A 521 46.57 -8.38 72.35
CA GLY A 521 46.11 -8.34 73.74
C GLY A 521 44.61 -8.07 73.82
N GLY A 522 43.84 -9.13 74.06
CA GLY A 522 42.38 -9.05 74.19
C GLY A 522 41.87 -9.33 75.60
N LEU A 523 40.58 -9.11 75.81
CA LEU A 523 39.84 -9.59 76.97
C LEU A 523 38.95 -10.75 76.52
N LYS A 524 39.00 -11.87 77.23
CA LYS A 524 37.91 -12.84 77.20
C LYS A 524 36.92 -12.41 78.28
N SER A 525 35.66 -12.33 77.92
CA SER A 525 34.56 -12.14 78.86
C SER A 525 33.86 -13.47 79.11
N ARG A 526 33.17 -13.58 80.23
CA ARG A 526 32.01 -14.47 80.35
C ARG A 526 30.84 -13.66 80.87
N VAL A 527 29.66 -14.00 80.40
CA VAL A 527 28.41 -13.34 80.79
C VAL A 527 27.51 -14.36 81.47
N ARG A 528 26.81 -13.94 82.52
CA ARG A 528 25.59 -14.60 82.96
C ARG A 528 24.47 -13.65 82.56
N GLU A 529 23.62 -14.13 81.68
CA GLU A 529 22.41 -13.40 81.35
C GLU A 529 21.37 -13.67 82.44
N CYS A 530 20.45 -12.72 82.61
CA CYS A 530 19.28 -12.92 83.46
C CYS A 530 18.27 -13.76 82.68
N ASN A 531 18.62 -15.00 82.29
CA ASN A 531 17.91 -15.79 81.29
C ASN A 531 17.45 -17.19 81.75
N SER A 532 17.57 -17.52 83.05
CA SER A 532 17.14 -18.81 83.61
C SER A 532 16.14 -18.64 84.76
N PRO A 533 14.88 -18.29 84.47
CA PRO A 533 14.36 -17.92 83.14
C PRO A 533 14.53 -16.41 82.87
N GLU A 534 14.25 -15.95 81.65
CA GLU A 534 14.38 -14.53 81.29
C GLU A 534 13.15 -13.70 81.73
N PRO A 535 13.32 -12.45 82.21
CA PRO A 535 12.20 -11.57 82.55
C PRO A 535 11.48 -11.07 81.29
N GLN A 536 10.54 -11.88 80.79
CA GLN A 536 9.80 -11.63 79.55
C GLN A 536 8.34 -11.21 79.84
N HIS A 537 7.73 -10.51 78.88
CA HIS A 537 6.35 -9.96 78.91
C HIS A 537 5.96 -9.20 80.20
N GLY A 538 6.93 -8.56 80.86
CA GLY A 538 6.69 -7.65 81.99
C GLY A 538 7.16 -8.12 83.37
N GLY A 539 7.84 -9.28 83.48
CA GLY A 539 8.41 -9.73 84.74
C GLY A 539 9.64 -8.95 85.23
N ARG A 540 10.07 -9.25 86.46
CA ARG A 540 11.07 -8.50 87.23
C ARG A 540 12.50 -8.92 86.90
N LYS A 541 13.40 -7.94 86.78
CA LYS A 541 14.82 -8.15 86.45
C LYS A 541 15.66 -8.67 87.63
N CYS A 542 16.72 -9.41 87.32
CA CYS A 542 17.69 -9.95 88.28
C CYS A 542 18.55 -8.86 88.94
N LEU A 543 19.19 -9.21 90.07
CA LEU A 543 20.08 -8.35 90.85
C LEU A 543 21.49 -8.94 90.96
N GLY A 544 22.51 -8.15 90.62
CA GLY A 544 23.93 -8.52 90.57
C GLY A 544 24.59 -8.18 89.23
N ASP A 545 25.92 -8.24 89.16
CA ASP A 545 26.66 -7.94 87.92
C ASP A 545 26.58 -9.10 86.91
N SER A 546 26.36 -8.80 85.63
CA SER A 546 26.14 -9.78 84.56
C SER A 546 27.42 -10.25 83.84
N THR A 547 28.57 -9.60 84.05
CA THR A 547 29.76 -9.76 83.19
C THR A 547 31.04 -9.86 84.02
N GLU A 548 31.95 -10.77 83.63
CA GLU A 548 33.26 -10.99 84.26
C GLU A 548 34.35 -11.10 83.16
N ASN A 549 35.52 -10.48 83.35
CA ASN A 549 36.53 -10.29 82.30
C ASN A 549 37.95 -10.72 82.75
N GLU A 550 38.73 -11.34 81.84
CA GLU A 550 40.14 -11.74 82.06
C GLU A 550 40.97 -11.54 80.78
N VAL A 551 42.29 -11.26 80.90
CA VAL A 551 43.18 -10.85 79.78
C VAL A 551 43.84 -12.03 79.07
N CYS A 552 43.93 -12.00 77.73
CA CYS A 552 44.47 -13.07 76.87
C CYS A 552 45.22 -12.54 75.62
N ASN A 553 45.76 -13.45 74.79
CA ASN A 553 46.33 -13.22 73.44
C ASN A 553 47.30 -12.04 73.25
N ARG A 554 48.40 -12.00 74.02
CA ARG A 554 49.36 -10.88 74.08
C ARG A 554 50.48 -10.89 73.00
N GLN A 555 50.14 -11.10 71.72
CA GLN A 555 51.06 -11.07 70.56
C GLN A 555 50.35 -10.35 69.40
N GLU A 556 50.96 -9.44 68.63
CA GLU A 556 50.29 -8.48 67.72
C GLU A 556 49.74 -9.04 66.38
N CYS A 557 48.81 -8.32 65.72
CA CYS A 557 48.12 -8.72 64.47
C CYS A 557 48.57 -7.92 63.22
N PRO A 558 48.49 -8.51 62.00
CA PRO A 558 48.52 -7.80 60.72
C PRO A 558 47.11 -7.39 60.21
N VAL A 559 47.04 -6.58 59.14
CA VAL A 559 45.82 -5.97 58.56
C VAL A 559 45.85 -6.05 57.01
N ASP A 560 44.68 -6.09 56.37
CA ASP A 560 44.48 -6.12 54.90
C ASP A 560 43.51 -4.98 54.50
N GLY A 561 43.80 -4.23 53.43
CA GLY A 561 43.16 -2.95 53.10
C GLY A 561 41.93 -3.01 52.18
N CYS A 562 41.96 -3.87 51.14
CA CYS A 562 40.95 -3.86 50.07
C CYS A 562 39.54 -4.35 50.48
N LEU A 563 39.39 -4.98 51.66
CA LEU A 563 38.11 -5.46 52.21
C LEU A 563 37.03 -4.38 52.46
N SER A 564 37.39 -3.10 52.29
CA SER A 564 36.49 -1.94 52.41
C SER A 564 35.93 -1.44 51.07
N ASN A 565 36.23 -2.12 49.95
CA ASN A 565 35.91 -1.71 48.57
C ASN A 565 36.26 -0.21 48.28
N PRO A 566 37.53 0.20 48.42
CA PRO A 566 37.93 1.61 48.30
C PRO A 566 38.12 2.11 46.84
N CYS A 567 38.02 1.21 45.86
CA CYS A 567 38.17 1.51 44.43
C CYS A 567 36.81 1.61 43.73
N PHE A 568 36.78 2.27 42.58
CA PHE A 568 35.59 2.41 41.74
C PHE A 568 35.06 1.04 41.26
N SER A 569 33.75 0.94 41.00
CA SER A 569 33.10 -0.30 40.57
C SER A 569 33.77 -0.89 39.33
N GLY A 570 34.28 -2.12 39.44
CA GLY A 570 34.98 -2.82 38.37
C GLY A 570 36.50 -2.60 38.32
N VAL A 571 37.06 -1.74 39.17
CA VAL A 571 38.53 -1.54 39.28
C VAL A 571 39.15 -2.56 40.23
N GLU A 572 40.28 -3.14 39.83
CA GLU A 572 41.05 -4.06 40.67
C GLU A 572 41.70 -3.32 41.86
N CYS A 573 41.52 -3.84 43.08
CA CYS A 573 42.13 -3.31 44.30
C CYS A 573 43.28 -4.21 44.76
N ILE A 574 44.45 -3.63 45.01
CA ILE A 574 45.68 -4.34 45.37
C ILE A 574 46.09 -3.93 46.80
N THR A 575 46.03 -4.86 47.75
CA THR A 575 46.50 -4.63 49.13
C THR A 575 48.04 -4.71 49.21
N GLY A 576 48.67 -3.71 49.82
CA GLY A 576 50.07 -3.71 50.22
C GLY A 576 50.30 -4.47 51.54
N SER A 577 51.50 -5.04 51.73
CA SER A 577 51.82 -5.92 52.88
C SER A 577 51.84 -5.24 54.27
N ASP A 578 51.58 -3.94 54.32
CA ASP A 578 51.42 -3.12 55.53
C ASP A 578 49.96 -2.73 55.83
N GLY A 579 49.00 -3.16 55.00
CA GLY A 579 47.59 -2.82 55.09
C GLY A 579 47.18 -1.58 54.27
N SER A 580 48.11 -1.00 53.49
CA SER A 580 47.77 -0.04 52.43
C SER A 580 46.99 -0.71 51.29
N TRP A 581 46.39 0.09 50.42
CA TRP A 581 45.74 -0.37 49.19
C TRP A 581 46.01 0.61 48.05
N GLU A 582 46.11 0.09 46.84
CA GLU A 582 46.21 0.85 45.59
C GLU A 582 45.14 0.35 44.60
N CYS A 583 44.59 1.26 43.80
CA CYS A 583 43.59 0.92 42.78
C CYS A 583 44.26 0.83 41.40
N GLY A 584 43.80 -0.12 40.58
CA GLY A 584 44.17 -0.23 39.17
C GLY A 584 43.62 0.93 38.32
N PRO A 585 43.83 0.88 36.99
CA PRO A 585 43.23 1.83 36.06
C PRO A 585 41.70 1.73 36.07
N CYS A 586 41.02 2.82 35.69
CA CYS A 586 39.58 2.82 35.45
C CYS A 586 39.19 1.84 34.33
N PRO A 587 37.93 1.34 34.30
CA PRO A 587 37.45 0.48 33.22
C PRO A 587 37.40 1.22 31.87
N ASN A 588 37.33 0.49 30.76
CA ASN A 588 37.12 1.08 29.43
C ASN A 588 35.83 1.91 29.40
N GLY A 589 35.84 3.06 28.74
CA GLY A 589 34.79 4.09 28.81
C GLY A 589 34.97 5.09 29.95
N TYR A 590 35.84 4.82 30.95
CA TYR A 590 36.09 5.74 32.07
C TYR A 590 37.55 6.23 32.14
N ARG A 591 37.72 7.43 32.72
CA ARG A 591 39.03 8.04 32.97
C ARG A 591 39.10 8.57 34.41
N GLY A 592 40.26 8.42 35.03
CA GLY A 592 40.44 8.82 36.43
C GLY A 592 41.64 8.17 37.08
N ASN A 593 41.56 7.95 38.40
CA ASN A 593 42.66 7.45 39.22
C ASN A 593 42.37 6.09 39.90
N GLY A 594 41.33 5.38 39.47
CA GLY A 594 40.91 4.09 40.04
C GLY A 594 40.07 4.19 41.32
N THR A 595 40.16 5.28 42.09
CA THR A 595 39.25 5.59 43.21
C THR A 595 38.05 6.42 42.77
N SER A 596 38.28 7.35 41.85
CA SER A 596 37.29 8.14 41.16
C SER A 596 37.56 7.98 39.67
N CYS A 597 36.51 7.61 38.94
CA CYS A 597 36.49 7.37 37.51
C CYS A 597 35.27 8.12 36.98
N GLU A 598 35.50 8.99 36.00
CA GLU A 598 34.50 9.81 35.32
C GLU A 598 34.36 9.27 33.89
N ASP A 599 33.15 9.38 33.33
CA ASP A 599 32.86 8.92 31.96
C ASP A 599 33.69 9.68 30.92
N VAL A 600 33.97 9.03 29.78
CA VAL A 600 34.78 9.59 28.69
C VAL A 600 33.89 9.90 27.51
N ASN A 601 33.66 11.21 27.27
CA ASN A 601 32.98 11.64 26.07
C ASN A 601 33.80 11.32 24.80
N GLU A 602 33.54 10.16 24.21
CA GLU A 602 34.21 9.69 23.01
C GLU A 602 33.87 10.54 21.78
N CYS A 603 32.69 11.15 21.74
CA CYS A 603 32.26 12.06 20.66
C CYS A 603 33.16 13.31 20.60
N ASP A 604 33.39 13.97 21.74
CA ASP A 604 34.30 15.13 21.84
C ASP A 604 35.75 14.77 21.45
N MET A 605 36.14 13.51 21.64
CA MET A 605 37.52 13.04 21.44
C MET A 605 37.80 12.48 20.04
N VAL A 606 36.77 12.17 19.23
CA VAL A 606 36.90 11.61 17.87
C VAL A 606 35.92 12.30 16.91
N SER A 607 36.34 13.47 16.40
CA SER A 607 35.53 14.38 15.56
C SER A 607 35.13 13.87 14.17
N ASP A 608 35.40 12.60 13.86
CA ASP A 608 35.04 11.89 12.62
C ASP A 608 34.59 10.43 12.91
N LEU A 609 34.10 10.17 14.12
CA LEU A 609 33.47 8.91 14.54
C LEU A 609 32.14 8.66 13.81
N CYS A 610 31.13 9.51 14.05
CA CYS A 610 29.83 9.45 13.38
C CYS A 610 29.77 10.37 12.14
N HIS A 611 28.76 10.15 11.29
CA HIS A 611 28.47 10.98 10.12
C HIS A 611 28.08 12.41 10.51
N LYS A 612 28.08 13.33 9.53
CA LYS A 612 27.85 14.76 9.77
C LYS A 612 26.74 15.32 8.88
N VAL A 613 25.81 16.02 9.52
CA VAL A 613 24.69 16.74 8.89
C VAL A 613 24.80 18.20 9.35
N GLY A 614 24.66 19.18 8.45
CA GLY A 614 24.92 20.59 8.76
C GLY A 614 26.34 20.87 9.33
N GLY A 615 27.31 19.98 9.06
CA GLY A 615 28.65 20.00 9.65
C GLY A 615 28.74 19.55 11.13
N LEU A 616 27.60 19.35 11.81
CA LEU A 616 27.51 18.80 13.17
C LEU A 616 27.61 17.27 13.14
N GLN A 617 28.15 16.67 14.20
CA GLN A 617 28.44 15.23 14.27
C GLN A 617 27.36 14.47 15.03
N GLN A 618 26.73 13.48 14.39
CA GLN A 618 25.58 12.74 14.92
C GLN A 618 25.99 11.62 15.91
N CYS A 619 26.65 12.01 17.00
CA CYS A 619 27.23 11.12 18.01
C CYS A 619 26.58 11.33 19.38
N VAL A 620 26.17 10.24 20.04
CA VAL A 620 25.56 10.26 21.37
C VAL A 620 26.48 9.56 22.37
N ASN A 621 26.92 10.33 23.37
CA ASN A 621 27.68 9.81 24.49
C ASN A 621 26.79 9.12 25.53
N THR A 622 27.30 8.08 26.18
CA THR A 622 26.58 7.24 27.15
C THR A 622 27.48 6.88 28.33
N ASP A 623 26.92 6.65 29.52
CA ASP A 623 27.70 6.21 30.69
C ASP A 623 27.58 4.67 30.84
N PRO A 624 28.55 3.85 30.39
CA PRO A 624 29.78 4.19 29.66
C PRO A 624 29.73 3.94 28.14
N GLY A 625 30.52 4.73 27.39
CA GLY A 625 30.80 4.53 25.97
C GLY A 625 30.03 5.47 25.03
N PHE A 626 29.91 5.08 23.76
CA PHE A 626 29.21 5.87 22.73
C PHE A 626 28.34 5.01 21.81
N HIS A 627 27.41 5.68 21.13
CA HIS A 627 26.82 5.19 19.88
C HIS A 627 26.61 6.35 18.89
N CYS A 628 26.66 6.04 17.61
CA CYS A 628 26.16 6.94 16.58
C CYS A 628 24.64 6.83 16.48
N LEU A 629 24.02 7.92 16.03
CA LEU A 629 22.67 7.84 15.45
C LEU A 629 22.72 7.00 14.15
N PRO A 630 21.57 6.52 13.63
CA PRO A 630 21.52 5.98 12.27
C PRO A 630 22.02 7.01 11.24
N CYS A 631 22.26 6.57 10.01
CA CYS A 631 22.42 7.51 8.90
C CYS A 631 21.16 8.38 8.75
N PRO A 632 21.30 9.64 8.30
CA PRO A 632 20.14 10.51 8.04
C PRO A 632 19.22 9.92 6.94
N PRO A 633 18.01 10.48 6.75
CA PRO A 633 17.20 10.22 5.56
C PRO A 633 18.04 10.32 4.28
N ARG A 634 17.62 9.63 3.20
CA ARG A 634 18.34 9.53 1.91
C ARG A 634 19.74 8.85 1.97
N TYR A 635 20.27 8.50 3.15
CA TYR A 635 21.56 7.80 3.31
C TYR A 635 21.42 6.41 3.97
N LYS A 636 22.33 5.51 3.62
CA LYS A 636 22.35 4.11 4.09
C LYS A 636 23.75 3.72 4.54
N GLY A 637 23.87 2.97 5.64
CA GLY A 637 25.19 2.72 6.22
C GLY A 637 25.20 1.96 7.54
N THR A 638 26.34 2.01 8.22
CA THR A 638 26.53 1.38 9.53
C THR A 638 26.05 2.29 10.67
N GLN A 639 25.70 1.69 11.82
CA GLN A 639 25.49 2.41 13.07
C GLN A 639 26.49 1.91 14.13
N PRO A 640 27.68 2.54 14.25
CA PRO A 640 28.68 2.13 15.23
C PRO A 640 28.26 2.39 16.68
N TYR A 641 28.68 1.49 17.56
CA TYR A 641 28.67 1.66 19.00
C TYR A 641 29.96 1.07 19.61
N GLY A 642 30.30 1.48 20.82
CA GLY A 642 31.51 1.00 21.49
C GLY A 642 31.73 1.61 22.88
N MET A 643 32.83 1.21 23.51
CA MET A 643 33.30 1.78 24.78
C MET A 643 34.80 2.03 24.67
N GLY A 644 35.26 3.24 24.97
CA GLY A 644 36.67 3.61 24.92
C GLY A 644 37.08 4.23 23.59
N VAL A 645 37.81 5.34 23.67
CA VAL A 645 38.39 6.13 22.55
C VAL A 645 39.10 5.29 21.45
N GLU A 646 39.69 4.14 21.77
CA GLU A 646 40.29 3.27 20.74
C GLU A 646 39.22 2.58 19.87
N SER A 647 38.07 2.21 20.44
CA SER A 647 36.92 1.68 19.68
C SER A 647 36.32 2.75 18.78
N ALA A 648 36.28 4.01 19.24
CA ALA A 648 35.82 5.15 18.44
C ALA A 648 36.75 5.43 17.24
N LYS A 649 38.06 5.24 17.38
CA LYS A 649 39.01 5.42 16.26
C LYS A 649 38.87 4.37 15.16
N THR A 650 38.46 3.14 15.48
CA THR A 650 38.36 2.04 14.51
C THR A 650 36.96 1.90 13.92
N ASN A 651 35.91 2.08 14.73
CA ASN A 651 34.53 1.78 14.36
C ASN A 651 33.83 3.07 13.91
N LYS A 652 34.27 3.63 12.78
CA LYS A 652 33.69 4.85 12.22
C LYS A 652 32.43 4.55 11.40
N GLN A 653 31.52 5.51 11.37
CA GLN A 653 30.31 5.45 10.59
C GLN A 653 30.63 5.77 9.13
N VAL A 654 30.12 4.94 8.23
CA VAL A 654 30.08 5.23 6.80
C VAL A 654 28.62 5.22 6.41
N CYS A 655 28.16 6.34 5.86
CA CYS A 655 26.84 6.53 5.28
C CYS A 655 27.07 6.88 3.80
N GLU A 656 26.51 6.08 2.90
CA GLU A 656 26.58 6.29 1.46
C GLU A 656 25.19 6.72 0.95
N PRO A 657 25.09 7.55 -0.11
CA PRO A 657 23.80 7.93 -0.69
C PRO A 657 22.99 6.70 -1.10
N TYR A 658 21.76 6.61 -0.61
CA TYR A 658 20.85 5.52 -0.93
C TYR A 658 20.28 5.72 -2.35
N ASN A 659 20.15 4.62 -3.11
CA ASN A 659 19.54 4.63 -4.44
C ASN A 659 18.74 3.33 -4.63
N PRO A 660 17.40 3.35 -4.42
CA PRO A 660 16.56 2.15 -4.48
C PRO A 660 16.66 1.36 -5.79
N CYS A 661 16.84 2.05 -6.91
CA CYS A 661 16.95 1.45 -8.24
C CYS A 661 18.27 0.68 -8.42
N LYS A 662 19.39 1.29 -8.03
CA LYS A 662 20.73 0.69 -8.12
C LYS A 662 20.94 -0.42 -7.08
N ASP A 663 20.38 -0.24 -5.88
CA ASP A 663 20.42 -1.23 -4.80
C ASP A 663 19.46 -2.42 -5.03
N ASN A 664 18.55 -2.33 -6.01
CA ASN A 664 17.45 -3.28 -6.26
C ASN A 664 16.57 -3.49 -5.00
N SER A 665 16.26 -2.38 -4.31
CA SER A 665 15.40 -2.34 -3.11
C SER A 665 14.15 -1.46 -3.30
N HIS A 666 13.72 -1.31 -4.56
CA HIS A 666 12.48 -0.67 -4.98
C HIS A 666 11.29 -1.66 -4.97
N SER A 667 10.07 -1.13 -4.93
CA SER A 667 8.83 -1.92 -5.02
C SER A 667 8.20 -1.99 -6.42
N CYS A 668 8.84 -1.40 -7.45
CA CYS A 668 8.31 -1.38 -8.82
C CYS A 668 8.00 -2.77 -9.39
N HIS A 669 6.98 -2.84 -10.26
CA HIS A 669 6.54 -4.05 -10.94
C HIS A 669 7.65 -4.75 -11.72
N LYS A 670 7.51 -6.06 -11.95
CA LYS A 670 8.41 -6.85 -12.82
C LYS A 670 8.54 -6.27 -14.24
N TYR A 671 7.47 -5.67 -14.76
CA TYR A 671 7.42 -5.01 -16.06
C TYR A 671 7.48 -3.48 -15.97
N ALA A 672 7.87 -2.93 -14.82
CA ALA A 672 8.22 -1.52 -14.64
C ALA A 672 9.74 -1.31 -14.65
N GLU A 673 10.16 -0.07 -14.87
CA GLU A 673 11.51 0.42 -14.64
C GLU A 673 11.52 1.30 -13.38
N CYS A 674 12.63 1.25 -12.64
CA CYS A 674 12.84 2.10 -11.46
C CYS A 674 13.63 3.32 -11.92
N ILE A 675 12.96 4.48 -11.94
CA ILE A 675 13.53 5.74 -12.39
C ILE A 675 13.94 6.54 -11.16
N PHE A 676 15.24 6.66 -10.93
CA PHE A 676 15.79 7.53 -9.89
C PHE A 676 15.61 8.99 -10.32
N LEU A 677 14.96 9.80 -9.48
CA LEU A 677 14.68 11.22 -9.80
C LEU A 677 15.87 12.08 -9.39
N SER A 678 16.07 12.25 -8.10
CA SER A 678 17.24 12.91 -7.51
C SER A 678 17.54 12.31 -6.14
N HIS A 679 18.72 12.61 -5.59
CA HIS A 679 19.00 12.31 -4.19
C HIS A 679 18.08 13.11 -3.25
N PHE A 680 17.79 14.37 -3.61
CA PHE A 680 17.00 15.33 -2.83
C PHE A 680 15.52 15.46 -3.28
N SER A 681 15.08 14.66 -4.26
CA SER A 681 13.67 14.63 -4.69
C SER A 681 12.86 13.72 -3.76
N ASP A 682 11.64 14.09 -3.37
CA ASP A 682 10.73 13.20 -2.67
C ASP A 682 9.54 12.80 -3.58
N PRO A 683 9.39 11.52 -3.95
CA PRO A 683 10.25 10.38 -3.63
C PRO A 683 11.53 10.34 -4.46
N MET A 684 12.60 9.79 -3.87
CA MET A 684 13.91 9.63 -4.54
C MET A 684 13.85 8.85 -5.87
N TYR A 685 12.76 8.12 -6.11
CA TYR A 685 12.51 7.36 -7.33
C TYR A 685 11.01 7.24 -7.61
N LYS A 686 10.66 7.17 -8.90
CA LYS A 686 9.34 6.72 -9.37
C LYS A 686 9.45 5.35 -10.05
N CYS A 687 8.31 4.67 -10.15
CA CYS A 687 8.16 3.44 -10.91
C CYS A 687 7.34 3.75 -12.16
N GLU A 688 7.81 3.35 -13.33
CA GLU A 688 7.09 3.58 -14.60
C GLU A 688 6.98 2.26 -15.37
N CYS A 689 5.81 1.98 -15.95
CA CYS A 689 5.62 0.76 -16.74
C CYS A 689 6.45 0.80 -18.03
N ARG A 690 7.12 -0.30 -18.37
CA ARG A 690 7.96 -0.36 -19.58
C ARG A 690 7.07 -0.39 -20.82
N ILE A 691 7.52 0.28 -21.87
CA ILE A 691 6.88 0.34 -23.20
C ILE A 691 6.20 -0.98 -23.62
N GLY A 692 4.89 -0.90 -23.91
CA GLY A 692 3.98 -2.04 -24.09
C GLY A 692 3.33 -2.54 -22.80
N TYR A 693 3.47 -1.80 -21.71
CA TYR A 693 2.77 -2.01 -20.47
C TYR A 693 2.30 -0.67 -19.90
N ALA A 694 1.09 -0.64 -19.37
CA ALA A 694 0.47 0.51 -18.72
C ALA A 694 0.08 0.17 -17.27
N GLY A 695 0.04 1.17 -16.38
CA GLY A 695 -0.26 0.99 -14.95
C GLY A 695 0.35 2.06 -14.05
N ASP A 696 0.25 1.87 -12.73
CA ASP A 696 0.80 2.76 -11.69
C ASP A 696 2.29 2.49 -11.38
N GLY A 697 2.96 1.64 -12.17
CA GLY A 697 4.36 1.26 -12.00
C GLY A 697 4.61 0.26 -10.86
N ILE A 698 3.68 0.08 -9.93
CA ILE A 698 3.68 -1.00 -8.93
C ILE A 698 2.96 -2.23 -9.52
N ILE A 699 1.93 -1.99 -10.31
CA ILE A 699 1.23 -2.94 -11.18
C ILE A 699 1.32 -2.43 -12.63
N CYS A 700 1.56 -3.34 -13.59
CA CYS A 700 1.47 -3.00 -15.01
C CYS A 700 0.79 -4.12 -15.81
N GLY A 701 -0.27 -3.78 -16.54
CA GLY A 701 -0.98 -4.63 -17.51
C GLY A 701 -0.43 -4.51 -18.93
N GLU A 702 -0.92 -5.35 -19.84
CA GLU A 702 -0.55 -5.29 -21.25
C GLU A 702 -1.16 -4.05 -21.94
N ASP A 703 -0.33 -3.35 -22.70
CA ASP A 703 -0.65 -2.23 -23.59
C ASP A 703 -0.15 -2.62 -25.00
N PHE A 704 -0.96 -2.40 -26.03
CA PHE A 704 -0.76 -2.95 -27.39
C PHE A 704 -0.50 -1.88 -28.45
N ASP A 705 -1.12 -0.72 -28.34
CA ASP A 705 -0.99 0.42 -29.24
C ASP A 705 -0.18 1.58 -28.63
N LEU A 706 0.30 1.43 -27.40
CA LEU A 706 1.34 2.22 -26.74
C LEU A 706 0.90 3.62 -26.29
N ASP A 707 -0.41 3.84 -26.11
CA ASP A 707 -0.99 5.11 -25.69
C ASP A 707 -0.97 5.32 -24.16
N GLY A 708 -0.50 4.31 -23.41
CA GLY A 708 -0.41 4.34 -21.96
C GLY A 708 -1.68 3.87 -21.22
N TRP A 709 -2.72 3.37 -21.89
CA TRP A 709 -3.85 2.72 -21.24
C TRP A 709 -3.78 1.18 -21.35
N PRO A 710 -4.14 0.43 -20.29
CA PRO A 710 -4.08 -1.01 -20.31
C PRO A 710 -5.31 -1.61 -20.98
N ASN A 711 -5.11 -2.70 -21.72
CA ASN A 711 -6.17 -3.43 -22.42
C ASN A 711 -7.29 -4.01 -21.52
N GLN A 712 -7.11 -3.94 -20.19
CA GLN A 712 -7.99 -4.47 -19.13
C GLN A 712 -7.85 -3.60 -17.88
N ASP A 713 -8.90 -3.50 -17.06
CA ASP A 713 -8.83 -2.81 -15.77
C ASP A 713 -7.79 -3.45 -14.84
N LEU A 714 -7.03 -2.63 -14.12
CA LEU A 714 -5.96 -3.06 -13.22
C LEU A 714 -6.29 -2.72 -11.77
N VAL A 715 -5.89 -3.60 -10.84
CA VAL A 715 -6.07 -3.43 -9.39
C VAL A 715 -5.03 -2.48 -8.76
N CYS A 716 -4.77 -1.35 -9.43
CA CYS A 716 -3.87 -0.29 -8.97
C CYS A 716 -4.31 0.32 -7.63
N GLY A 717 -3.41 1.08 -6.99
CA GLY A 717 -3.73 1.79 -5.75
C GLY A 717 -4.94 2.73 -5.91
N ALA A 718 -5.79 2.85 -4.88
CA ALA A 718 -7.06 3.59 -4.95
C ALA A 718 -6.96 5.12 -5.23
N ASN A 719 -5.74 5.66 -5.34
CA ASN A 719 -5.44 7.03 -5.74
C ASN A 719 -5.00 7.15 -7.22
N ALA A 720 -4.74 6.03 -7.91
CA ALA A 720 -4.30 6.02 -9.31
C ALA A 720 -5.51 6.14 -10.26
N THR A 721 -5.72 7.36 -10.80
CA THR A 721 -6.83 7.64 -11.73
C THR A 721 -6.50 7.39 -13.20
N TYR A 722 -5.21 7.44 -13.56
CA TYR A 722 -4.69 7.31 -14.92
C TYR A 722 -4.02 5.95 -15.13
N HIS A 723 -3.94 5.49 -16.39
CA HIS A 723 -3.20 4.30 -16.83
C HIS A 723 -3.62 2.96 -16.18
N CYS A 724 -4.75 2.91 -15.46
CA CYS A 724 -5.20 1.73 -14.70
C CYS A 724 -6.64 1.27 -15.00
N LYS A 725 -7.40 2.03 -15.78
CA LYS A 725 -8.72 1.60 -16.31
C LYS A 725 -8.53 0.90 -17.64
N LYS A 726 -9.48 0.06 -18.04
CA LYS A 726 -9.53 -0.47 -19.40
C LYS A 726 -9.64 0.67 -20.43
N ASP A 727 -8.62 0.75 -21.28
CA ASP A 727 -8.55 1.39 -22.60
C ASP A 727 -9.88 1.26 -23.40
N ASN A 728 -10.38 2.33 -24.02
CA ASN A 728 -11.66 2.33 -24.74
C ASN A 728 -11.55 2.12 -26.27
N CYS A 729 -10.34 2.13 -26.85
CA CYS A 729 -10.09 1.85 -28.27
C CYS A 729 -8.86 0.94 -28.53
N PRO A 730 -8.80 -0.33 -28.04
CA PRO A 730 -7.54 -1.09 -27.81
C PRO A 730 -6.72 -1.62 -29.01
N THR A 731 -6.71 -0.88 -30.11
CA THR A 731 -5.90 -1.10 -31.32
C THR A 731 -5.53 0.20 -32.07
N LEU A 732 -5.88 1.37 -31.52
CA LEU A 732 -5.76 2.70 -32.13
C LEU A 732 -5.47 3.74 -31.02
N PRO A 733 -4.26 4.33 -30.94
CA PRO A 733 -3.88 5.19 -29.84
C PRO A 733 -4.81 6.39 -29.65
N ASN A 734 -5.34 6.56 -28.44
CA ASN A 734 -6.21 7.67 -28.08
C ASN A 734 -6.03 8.06 -26.60
N SER A 735 -4.79 8.38 -26.25
CA SER A 735 -4.25 8.53 -24.89
C SER A 735 -5.01 9.48 -23.94
N GLY A 736 -5.91 10.33 -24.46
CA GLY A 736 -6.80 11.16 -23.66
C GLY A 736 -8.07 10.44 -23.17
N GLN A 737 -8.38 9.29 -23.74
CA GLN A 737 -9.55 8.45 -23.46
C GLN A 737 -10.87 9.23 -23.57
N GLU A 738 -10.94 10.16 -24.51
CA GLU A 738 -12.19 10.86 -24.85
C GLU A 738 -13.29 9.84 -25.26
N ASP A 739 -14.50 10.08 -24.74
CA ASP A 739 -15.69 9.21 -24.75
C ASP A 739 -16.88 10.15 -24.48
N PHE A 740 -17.38 10.79 -25.55
CA PHE A 740 -18.29 11.94 -25.42
C PHE A 740 -19.68 11.55 -24.90
N ASP A 741 -20.28 10.47 -25.44
CA ASP A 741 -21.62 10.02 -25.03
C ASP A 741 -21.64 9.12 -23.77
N ASN A 742 -20.47 8.58 -23.37
CA ASN A 742 -20.26 7.69 -22.21
C ASN A 742 -20.86 6.26 -22.38
N ASP A 743 -20.90 5.73 -23.61
CA ASP A 743 -21.18 4.33 -23.98
C ASP A 743 -20.07 3.37 -23.50
N GLY A 744 -18.80 3.80 -23.55
CA GLY A 744 -17.62 3.01 -23.22
C GLY A 744 -16.74 2.57 -24.41
N GLN A 745 -17.04 3.09 -25.60
CA GLN A 745 -16.19 3.11 -26.79
C GLN A 745 -15.74 4.57 -27.01
N GLY A 746 -14.49 4.81 -27.40
CA GLY A 746 -13.93 6.18 -27.44
C GLY A 746 -14.03 6.89 -28.79
N ASP A 747 -13.99 8.22 -28.76
CA ASP A 747 -14.06 9.18 -29.90
C ASP A 747 -12.95 8.98 -30.97
N ALA A 748 -12.04 8.02 -30.79
CA ALA A 748 -11.06 7.62 -31.79
C ALA A 748 -11.51 6.45 -32.66
N CYS A 749 -12.38 5.58 -32.13
CA CYS A 749 -12.77 4.31 -32.75
C CYS A 749 -14.28 4.07 -32.85
N ASP A 750 -15.12 4.99 -32.35
CA ASP A 750 -16.52 5.03 -32.74
C ASP A 750 -16.74 5.57 -34.17
N LYS A 751 -18.01 5.80 -34.51
CA LYS A 751 -18.57 6.11 -35.82
C LYS A 751 -19.83 6.98 -35.72
N ASP A 752 -20.17 7.43 -34.52
CA ASP A 752 -21.41 8.12 -34.13
C ASP A 752 -21.13 8.68 -32.71
N ASP A 753 -20.08 9.51 -32.57
CA ASP A 753 -19.43 9.89 -31.29
C ASP A 753 -20.41 10.51 -30.24
N ASP A 754 -21.58 10.96 -30.66
CA ASP A 754 -22.66 11.51 -29.82
C ASP A 754 -23.99 10.71 -29.86
N ASN A 755 -24.00 9.53 -30.49
CA ASN A 755 -25.11 8.56 -30.61
C ASN A 755 -26.41 9.18 -31.21
N ASP A 756 -26.28 9.92 -32.30
CA ASP A 756 -27.29 10.73 -32.99
C ASP A 756 -28.16 9.92 -34.00
N GLU A 757 -27.67 8.79 -34.49
CA GLU A 757 -28.09 8.03 -35.70
C GLU A 757 -27.50 8.54 -37.04
N ILE A 758 -26.57 9.49 -37.02
CA ILE A 758 -25.75 9.89 -38.19
C ILE A 758 -24.42 9.08 -38.17
N VAL A 759 -23.34 9.57 -38.76
CA VAL A 759 -21.97 9.01 -38.68
C VAL A 759 -21.03 10.17 -38.96
N ASP A 760 -19.99 10.35 -38.15
CA ASP A 760 -19.06 11.50 -38.11
C ASP A 760 -18.53 11.95 -39.48
N GLU A 761 -18.18 11.02 -40.39
CA GLU A 761 -17.80 11.31 -41.80
C GLU A 761 -18.86 12.12 -42.60
N ARG A 762 -20.07 12.26 -42.05
CA ARG A 762 -21.26 12.86 -42.64
C ARG A 762 -22.02 13.75 -41.63
N ASP A 763 -21.44 13.98 -40.46
CA ASP A 763 -22.02 14.82 -39.42
C ASP A 763 -21.36 16.21 -39.43
N ASN A 764 -22.15 17.27 -39.32
CA ASN A 764 -21.65 18.63 -39.18
C ASN A 764 -21.49 19.10 -37.72
N CYS A 765 -21.80 18.26 -36.73
CA CYS A 765 -21.44 18.40 -35.32
C CYS A 765 -21.17 17.03 -34.64
N PRO A 766 -20.14 16.25 -35.01
CA PRO A 766 -19.91 14.90 -34.49
C PRO A 766 -19.94 14.72 -32.96
N LEU A 767 -19.64 15.77 -32.20
CA LEU A 767 -19.56 15.77 -30.74
C LEU A 767 -20.72 16.54 -30.08
N MET A 768 -21.92 16.67 -30.69
CA MET A 768 -22.94 17.66 -30.22
C MET A 768 -24.45 17.38 -30.54
N TYR A 769 -24.86 16.10 -30.62
CA TYR A 769 -26.20 15.51 -30.80
C TYR A 769 -27.19 16.40 -31.58
N ASN A 770 -27.15 16.38 -32.91
CA ASN A 770 -27.91 17.28 -33.77
C ASN A 770 -28.73 16.60 -34.93
N PRO A 771 -29.67 15.64 -34.71
CA PRO A 771 -30.13 14.66 -35.74
C PRO A 771 -31.00 15.18 -36.90
N ARG A 772 -30.94 16.47 -37.16
CA ARG A 772 -31.53 17.19 -38.28
C ARG A 772 -30.50 17.80 -39.22
N GLN A 773 -29.21 17.81 -38.85
CA GLN A 773 -28.11 18.35 -39.66
C GLN A 773 -28.49 19.74 -40.19
N TYR A 774 -28.75 20.65 -39.24
CA TYR A 774 -29.05 22.04 -39.55
C TYR A 774 -27.75 22.83 -39.63
N ASP A 775 -27.66 23.60 -40.70
CA ASP A 775 -26.56 24.47 -41.06
C ASP A 775 -27.19 25.67 -41.80
N TYR A 776 -26.82 26.89 -41.41
CA TYR A 776 -27.43 28.11 -41.92
C TYR A 776 -26.76 28.64 -43.20
N ASP A 777 -25.44 28.81 -43.19
CA ASP A 777 -24.66 29.53 -44.19
C ASP A 777 -23.80 28.64 -45.12
N LYS A 778 -23.54 27.39 -44.74
CA LYS A 778 -22.77 26.32 -45.41
C LYS A 778 -21.26 26.49 -45.36
N ASP A 779 -20.72 26.43 -44.16
CA ASP A 779 -19.30 26.23 -43.88
C ASP A 779 -18.95 24.75 -43.56
N ASP A 780 -19.96 23.87 -43.61
CA ASP A 780 -19.95 22.44 -43.24
C ASP A 780 -19.89 22.14 -41.72
N VAL A 781 -20.09 23.15 -40.85
CA VAL A 781 -20.37 23.02 -39.40
C VAL A 781 -21.87 23.23 -39.13
N GLY A 782 -22.42 22.73 -38.02
CA GLY A 782 -23.86 22.77 -37.73
C GLY A 782 -24.31 23.75 -36.64
N ASP A 783 -25.55 24.25 -36.76
CA ASP A 783 -26.33 25.18 -35.88
C ASP A 783 -26.22 24.95 -34.34
N ARG A 784 -25.61 23.85 -33.89
CA ARG A 784 -25.48 23.43 -32.49
C ARG A 784 -24.07 23.48 -31.91
N CYS A 785 -23.06 23.25 -32.74
CA CYS A 785 -21.65 23.26 -32.37
C CYS A 785 -20.95 24.50 -32.93
N ASP A 786 -21.52 25.12 -33.96
CA ASP A 786 -21.06 26.36 -34.55
C ASP A 786 -21.08 27.52 -33.54
N ASN A 787 -19.90 28.12 -33.31
CA ASN A 787 -19.69 29.29 -32.47
C ASN A 787 -19.95 30.62 -33.19
N CYS A 788 -20.19 30.61 -34.50
CA CYS A 788 -20.72 31.73 -35.28
C CYS A 788 -21.85 31.33 -36.25
N PRO A 789 -23.06 30.92 -35.76
CA PRO A 789 -24.22 30.37 -36.53
C PRO A 789 -24.79 31.12 -37.75
N TYR A 790 -24.15 32.20 -38.21
CA TYR A 790 -24.56 33.06 -39.31
C TYR A 790 -23.40 33.59 -40.19
N GLU A 791 -22.12 33.32 -39.87
CA GLU A 791 -20.94 33.94 -40.53
C GLU A 791 -19.76 32.94 -40.81
N HIS A 792 -20.05 31.82 -41.48
CA HIS A 792 -19.14 30.85 -42.13
C HIS A 792 -17.67 30.83 -41.66
N ASN A 793 -17.34 29.91 -40.75
CA ASN A 793 -16.01 29.75 -40.15
C ASN A 793 -15.67 28.27 -39.85
N PRO A 794 -15.30 27.46 -40.88
CA PRO A 794 -15.12 26.01 -40.72
C PRO A 794 -14.02 25.59 -39.74
N ALA A 795 -13.11 26.52 -39.41
CA ALA A 795 -12.03 26.33 -38.45
C ALA A 795 -12.46 26.58 -36.99
N GLN A 796 -13.67 27.13 -36.77
CA GLN A 796 -14.31 27.35 -35.46
C GLN A 796 -13.41 28.04 -34.43
N THR A 797 -12.49 28.90 -34.90
CA THR A 797 -11.49 29.58 -34.07
C THR A 797 -12.15 30.56 -33.11
N ASP A 798 -11.74 30.49 -31.86
CA ASP A 798 -12.26 31.23 -30.70
C ASP A 798 -11.05 31.53 -29.83
N THR A 799 -10.55 32.77 -29.92
CA THR A 799 -9.23 33.14 -29.38
C THR A 799 -9.25 33.28 -27.85
N ASP A 800 -10.29 33.87 -27.25
CA ASP A 800 -10.44 33.96 -25.78
C ASP A 800 -11.11 32.73 -25.13
N ASN A 801 -11.67 31.83 -25.94
CA ASN A 801 -12.37 30.60 -25.55
C ASN A 801 -13.70 30.87 -24.80
N ASN A 802 -14.41 31.96 -25.13
CA ASN A 802 -15.69 32.30 -24.51
C ASN A 802 -16.91 31.58 -25.12
N GLY A 803 -16.80 31.02 -26.33
CA GLY A 803 -17.88 30.35 -27.07
C GLY A 803 -18.54 31.19 -28.19
N GLU A 804 -18.02 32.38 -28.50
CA GLU A 804 -18.38 33.21 -29.66
C GLU A 804 -17.13 33.34 -30.55
N GLY A 805 -17.17 32.78 -31.77
CA GLY A 805 -15.98 32.64 -32.60
C GLY A 805 -15.43 33.95 -33.19
N ASP A 806 -14.15 33.93 -33.56
CA ASP A 806 -13.40 35.07 -34.12
C ASP A 806 -14.09 35.73 -35.33
N ALA A 807 -14.82 34.93 -36.13
CA ALA A 807 -15.47 35.37 -37.35
C ALA A 807 -16.70 36.28 -37.13
N CYS A 808 -17.36 36.15 -35.97
CA CYS A 808 -18.54 36.93 -35.60
C CYS A 808 -18.28 37.89 -34.42
N SER A 809 -17.24 37.64 -33.61
CA SER A 809 -16.81 38.55 -32.56
C SER A 809 -16.35 39.91 -33.10
N ILE A 810 -16.43 40.92 -32.23
CA ILE A 810 -15.95 42.30 -32.45
C ILE A 810 -14.70 42.64 -31.62
N ASP A 811 -14.26 41.69 -30.80
CA ASP A 811 -13.33 41.78 -29.65
C ASP A 811 -12.85 40.33 -29.41
N MET A 812 -11.87 39.85 -30.18
CA MET A 812 -11.60 38.39 -30.34
C MET A 812 -10.80 37.77 -29.18
N ASP A 813 -9.98 38.57 -28.51
CA ASP A 813 -9.15 38.18 -27.37
C ASP A 813 -9.75 38.60 -26.00
N GLY A 814 -10.86 39.34 -26.01
CA GLY A 814 -11.69 39.64 -24.84
C GLY A 814 -11.17 40.77 -23.94
N ASP A 815 -10.36 41.69 -24.47
CA ASP A 815 -9.67 42.73 -23.70
C ASP A 815 -10.50 44.03 -23.46
N GLU A 816 -11.72 44.10 -24.00
CA GLU A 816 -12.61 45.27 -24.09
C GLU A 816 -12.26 46.29 -25.21
N ILE A 817 -11.30 46.00 -26.10
CA ILE A 817 -10.83 46.87 -27.19
C ILE A 817 -11.10 46.26 -28.57
N LEU A 818 -12.15 46.79 -29.23
CA LEU A 818 -12.62 46.31 -30.52
C LEU A 818 -11.51 46.18 -31.61
N ASN A 819 -11.53 45.06 -32.35
CA ASN A 819 -10.59 44.65 -33.41
C ASN A 819 -10.18 45.75 -34.43
N GLU A 820 -11.03 46.76 -34.67
CA GLU A 820 -10.72 47.92 -35.57
C GLU A 820 -9.74 48.94 -34.97
N ARG A 821 -9.40 48.83 -33.68
CA ARG A 821 -8.62 49.81 -32.92
C ARG A 821 -7.49 49.22 -32.10
N ASP A 822 -7.63 47.95 -31.77
CA ASP A 822 -6.61 47.18 -31.11
C ASP A 822 -5.36 47.03 -31.99
N ASN A 823 -4.19 47.10 -31.38
CA ASN A 823 -2.88 46.83 -31.99
C ASN A 823 -2.38 45.39 -31.78
N CYS A 824 -3.07 44.55 -31.01
CA CYS A 824 -2.87 43.09 -30.92
C CYS A 824 -4.17 42.26 -30.97
N PRO A 825 -4.96 42.26 -32.09
CA PRO A 825 -6.30 41.61 -32.20
C PRO A 825 -6.47 40.12 -31.87
N LEU A 826 -5.45 39.45 -31.36
CA LEU A 826 -5.43 38.04 -30.96
C LEU A 826 -4.67 37.82 -29.63
N ILE A 827 -4.18 38.87 -28.93
CA ILE A 827 -3.33 38.76 -27.73
C ILE A 827 -3.65 39.88 -26.73
N TYR A 828 -4.47 39.53 -25.73
CA TYR A 828 -5.00 40.36 -24.63
C TYR A 828 -4.02 41.44 -24.13
N ASN A 829 -4.24 42.71 -24.50
CA ASN A 829 -3.33 43.81 -24.17
C ASN A 829 -4.00 45.15 -23.81
N THR A 830 -4.85 45.15 -22.78
CA THR A 830 -5.66 46.30 -22.31
C THR A 830 -4.94 47.65 -22.07
N ASP A 831 -3.60 47.68 -22.03
CA ASP A 831 -2.81 48.91 -21.94
C ASP A 831 -2.47 49.55 -23.29
N GLN A 832 -2.65 48.82 -24.39
CA GLN A 832 -2.36 49.20 -25.79
C GLN A 832 -0.95 49.79 -25.95
N LYS A 833 0.02 49.20 -25.24
CA LYS A 833 1.40 49.64 -25.28
C LYS A 833 2.00 49.32 -26.66
N ASP A 834 2.54 50.37 -27.26
CA ASP A 834 3.27 50.40 -28.54
C ASP A 834 4.50 51.30 -28.29
N THR A 835 5.66 50.67 -28.15
CA THR A 835 6.88 51.31 -27.64
C THR A 835 7.65 52.08 -28.71
N ASP A 836 7.57 51.70 -29.99
CA ASP A 836 8.33 52.33 -31.08
C ASP A 836 7.48 53.02 -32.17
N LEU A 837 6.16 52.85 -32.12
CA LEU A 837 5.12 53.52 -32.90
C LEU A 837 4.98 53.01 -34.35
N ASP A 838 5.05 51.70 -34.53
CA ASP A 838 4.84 50.98 -35.79
C ASP A 838 3.35 50.67 -36.09
N GLY A 839 2.54 50.48 -35.03
CA GLY A 839 1.11 50.15 -35.10
C GLY A 839 0.72 48.73 -34.65
N VAL A 840 1.67 47.90 -34.24
CA VAL A 840 1.52 46.62 -33.53
C VAL A 840 1.80 46.85 -32.04
N GLY A 841 1.17 46.08 -31.15
CA GLY A 841 1.38 46.22 -29.70
C GLY A 841 2.53 45.36 -29.18
N ASP A 842 3.17 45.81 -28.10
CA ASP A 842 4.31 45.16 -27.44
C ASP A 842 4.09 43.68 -27.05
N GLN A 843 2.84 43.22 -26.94
CA GLN A 843 2.49 41.83 -26.58
C GLN A 843 2.42 40.88 -27.80
N CYS A 844 2.35 41.42 -29.02
CA CYS A 844 2.23 40.67 -30.26
C CYS A 844 3.27 41.07 -31.33
N ASP A 845 4.11 42.07 -31.04
CA ASP A 845 5.22 42.50 -31.87
C ASP A 845 6.44 41.57 -31.70
N ASN A 846 6.95 41.01 -32.79
CA ASN A 846 8.17 40.21 -32.82
C ASN A 846 9.47 41.03 -32.85
N CYS A 847 9.39 42.37 -32.81
CA CYS A 847 10.49 43.28 -32.50
C CYS A 847 10.05 44.54 -31.70
N PRO A 848 9.64 44.44 -30.40
CA PRO A 848 9.05 45.54 -29.58
C PRO A 848 9.85 46.85 -29.38
N LEU A 849 10.96 47.02 -30.11
CA LEU A 849 11.90 48.14 -30.06
C LEU A 849 12.38 48.58 -31.48
N VAL A 850 11.94 47.94 -32.58
CA VAL A 850 12.50 48.08 -33.94
C VAL A 850 11.48 48.08 -35.11
N HIS A 851 10.38 48.83 -35.00
CA HIS A 851 9.40 49.24 -36.03
C HIS A 851 9.39 48.41 -37.34
N ASN A 852 8.45 47.46 -37.40
CA ASN A 852 8.38 46.35 -38.34
C ASN A 852 6.90 45.99 -38.67
N PRO A 853 6.04 46.87 -39.24
CA PRO A 853 4.57 46.70 -39.21
C PRO A 853 4.03 45.67 -40.21
N GLN A 854 4.88 44.75 -40.63
CA GLN A 854 4.60 43.59 -41.46
C GLN A 854 4.89 42.29 -40.69
N GLN A 855 5.50 42.38 -39.50
CA GLN A 855 5.77 41.26 -38.56
C GLN A 855 6.44 40.06 -39.24
N THR A 856 7.27 40.31 -40.27
CA THR A 856 7.85 39.24 -41.07
C THR A 856 8.98 38.56 -40.32
N ASP A 857 8.84 37.25 -40.16
CA ASP A 857 9.84 36.34 -39.63
C ASP A 857 10.16 35.32 -40.76
N ALA A 858 11.34 35.46 -41.37
CA ALA A 858 11.83 34.56 -42.41
C ALA A 858 12.56 33.31 -41.88
N ASP A 859 12.68 33.17 -40.55
CA ASP A 859 13.39 32.11 -39.84
C ASP A 859 12.44 31.17 -39.08
N ASN A 860 11.27 31.64 -38.69
CA ASN A 860 10.26 30.97 -37.86
C ASN A 860 10.80 30.69 -36.44
N ASP A 861 11.60 31.60 -35.89
CA ASP A 861 12.11 31.57 -34.51
C ASP A 861 11.34 32.49 -33.55
N LEU A 862 10.36 33.25 -34.04
CA LEU A 862 9.57 34.27 -33.32
C LEU A 862 10.27 35.63 -33.17
N ILE A 863 11.41 35.86 -33.84
CA ILE A 863 12.11 37.15 -33.88
C ILE A 863 11.93 37.77 -35.27
N GLY A 864 11.52 39.03 -35.35
CA GLY A 864 11.24 39.68 -36.64
C GLY A 864 12.49 40.04 -37.44
N ASP A 865 12.39 40.02 -38.78
CA ASP A 865 13.44 40.33 -39.78
C ASP A 865 14.19 41.68 -39.56
N GLN A 866 13.71 42.56 -38.68
CA GLN A 866 14.32 43.86 -38.38
C GLN A 866 15.17 43.88 -37.09
N CYS A 867 14.93 42.95 -36.17
CA CYS A 867 15.67 42.80 -34.91
C CYS A 867 16.44 41.47 -34.81
N ASP A 868 16.11 40.47 -35.62
CA ASP A 868 16.97 39.33 -35.92
C ASP A 868 18.30 39.81 -36.52
N ASP A 869 19.42 39.42 -35.91
CA ASP A 869 20.76 39.55 -36.50
C ASP A 869 21.51 38.22 -36.65
N ASN A 870 20.86 37.09 -36.32
CA ASN A 870 21.41 35.73 -36.31
C ASN A 870 22.70 35.58 -35.46
N GLN A 871 23.03 36.53 -34.57
CA GLN A 871 24.17 36.43 -33.66
C GLN A 871 23.76 35.73 -32.37
N ASP A 872 23.83 34.40 -32.42
CA ASP A 872 23.92 33.46 -31.30
C ASP A 872 25.41 33.00 -31.22
N ILE A 873 26.03 32.96 -30.03
CA ILE A 873 27.48 32.72 -29.87
C ILE A 873 27.84 31.36 -29.24
N ASP A 874 26.94 30.76 -28.47
CA ASP A 874 27.14 29.46 -27.83
C ASP A 874 26.16 28.37 -28.33
N GLU A 875 25.31 28.77 -29.27
CA GLU A 875 24.46 28.00 -30.17
C GLU A 875 23.17 27.47 -29.52
N ASP A 876 22.63 28.15 -28.50
CA ASP A 876 21.50 27.69 -27.68
C ASP A 876 20.10 27.96 -28.27
N GLY A 877 19.95 29.03 -29.06
CA GLY A 877 18.70 29.46 -29.69
C GLY A 877 18.45 30.96 -29.58
N HIS A 878 18.91 31.60 -28.51
CA HIS A 878 18.67 33.02 -28.24
C HIS A 878 19.81 33.89 -28.78
N GLN A 879 19.48 35.07 -29.32
CA GLN A 879 20.51 35.99 -29.83
C GLN A 879 21.10 36.86 -28.71
N ASN A 880 22.39 37.22 -28.85
CA ASN A 880 23.28 37.89 -27.87
C ASN A 880 22.73 39.20 -27.24
N ASN A 881 21.62 39.74 -27.74
CA ASN A 881 20.97 40.99 -27.33
C ASN A 881 19.62 40.77 -26.61
N MET A 882 19.12 39.54 -26.56
CA MET A 882 17.87 39.10 -25.92
C MET A 882 18.14 37.99 -24.89
N ASP A 883 19.18 37.20 -25.09
CA ASP A 883 19.70 36.18 -24.16
C ASP A 883 20.15 36.79 -22.80
N ASN A 884 19.68 36.20 -21.68
CA ASN A 884 20.04 36.58 -20.32
C ASN A 884 21.37 35.97 -19.82
N CYS A 885 21.94 35.00 -20.54
CA CYS A 885 23.29 34.45 -20.31
C CYS A 885 24.18 34.32 -21.57
N PRO A 886 24.56 35.42 -22.29
CA PRO A 886 25.25 35.45 -23.62
C PRO A 886 26.61 34.74 -23.85
N TYR A 887 27.00 33.77 -23.02
CA TYR A 887 28.20 32.94 -23.14
C TYR A 887 28.05 31.53 -22.48
N ILE A 888 26.88 31.17 -21.93
CA ILE A 888 26.60 29.90 -21.26
C ILE A 888 25.22 29.36 -21.66
N PRO A 889 25.12 28.33 -22.53
CA PRO A 889 23.84 27.86 -23.09
C PRO A 889 22.78 27.49 -22.05
N ASN A 890 21.63 28.18 -22.13
CA ASN A 890 20.46 28.04 -21.28
C ASN A 890 19.18 28.30 -22.10
N ALA A 891 18.92 27.45 -23.09
CA ALA A 891 17.90 27.71 -24.10
C ALA A 891 16.46 27.88 -23.56
N ASN A 892 16.21 27.52 -22.30
CA ASN A 892 14.96 27.74 -21.57
C ASN A 892 14.87 29.12 -20.87
N GLN A 893 15.95 29.91 -20.89
CA GLN A 893 16.08 31.27 -20.35
C GLN A 893 15.60 31.47 -18.91
N ALA A 894 15.63 30.41 -18.09
CA ALA A 894 15.19 30.45 -16.69
C ALA A 894 15.95 31.53 -15.89
N ASP A 895 15.19 32.26 -15.09
CA ASP A 895 15.53 33.50 -14.36
C ASP A 895 14.54 33.55 -13.17
N HIS A 896 14.78 32.71 -12.16
CA HIS A 896 13.74 32.41 -11.14
C HIS A 896 13.43 33.59 -10.20
N ASP A 897 14.37 34.52 -9.99
CA ASP A 897 14.17 35.71 -9.18
C ASP A 897 13.70 36.96 -9.97
N GLY A 898 13.89 36.99 -11.28
CA GLY A 898 13.58 38.12 -12.16
C GLY A 898 14.59 39.29 -12.12
N ASP A 899 15.85 39.04 -11.73
CA ASP A 899 16.99 39.99 -11.78
C ASP A 899 17.34 40.39 -13.23
N GLY A 900 17.07 39.52 -14.21
CA GLY A 900 17.40 39.72 -15.63
C GLY A 900 18.73 39.09 -16.04
N LYS A 901 19.12 38.00 -15.39
CA LYS A 901 20.33 37.21 -15.65
C LYS A 901 20.03 35.78 -15.21
N GLY A 902 20.02 34.86 -16.16
CA GLY A 902 19.46 33.53 -15.93
C GLY A 902 20.30 32.62 -15.02
N ASP A 903 19.62 31.65 -14.40
CA ASP A 903 20.17 30.70 -13.42
C ASP A 903 21.51 30.09 -13.87
N ALA A 904 21.61 29.73 -15.16
CA ALA A 904 22.78 29.05 -15.74
C ALA A 904 24.08 29.89 -15.70
N CYS A 905 23.98 31.20 -15.53
CA CYS A 905 25.10 32.11 -15.33
C CYS A 905 25.03 32.90 -14.01
N ASP A 906 24.08 32.59 -13.13
CA ASP A 906 24.01 33.12 -11.78
C ASP A 906 24.75 32.25 -10.75
N HIS A 907 24.77 32.73 -9.51
CA HIS A 907 25.36 32.16 -8.31
C HIS A 907 24.46 32.39 -7.06
N ASP A 908 23.19 32.76 -7.23
CA ASP A 908 22.24 33.15 -6.17
C ASP A 908 20.80 33.08 -6.76
N ASP A 909 20.40 31.93 -7.36
CA ASP A 909 19.22 31.77 -8.26
C ASP A 909 17.86 32.30 -7.74
N ASP A 910 17.69 32.50 -6.42
CA ASP A 910 16.47 33.07 -5.78
C ASP A 910 16.70 34.41 -5.04
N ASN A 911 17.91 34.97 -5.17
CA ASN A 911 18.42 36.22 -4.58
C ASN A 911 18.30 36.34 -3.05
N ASP A 912 18.25 35.23 -2.29
CA ASP A 912 18.18 35.28 -0.82
C ASP A 912 19.52 35.70 -0.17
N GLY A 913 20.64 35.44 -0.84
CA GLY A 913 22.01 35.70 -0.39
C GLY A 913 22.78 34.46 0.08
N ILE A 914 22.24 33.25 -0.08
CA ILE A 914 22.92 31.96 0.04
C ILE A 914 23.16 31.38 -1.36
N PRO A 915 24.42 31.37 -1.86
CA PRO A 915 24.70 30.83 -3.18
C PRO A 915 24.40 29.34 -3.33
N ASP A 916 23.86 28.96 -4.49
CA ASP A 916 23.45 27.62 -4.94
C ASP A 916 24.43 26.48 -4.63
N ASP A 917 25.73 26.75 -4.60
CA ASP A 917 26.75 25.75 -4.24
C ASP A 917 26.62 25.22 -2.80
N ARG A 918 25.78 25.86 -1.98
CA ARG A 918 25.52 25.57 -0.56
C ARG A 918 24.04 25.70 -0.15
N ASP A 919 23.14 25.97 -1.09
CA ASP A 919 21.71 26.12 -0.79
C ASP A 919 20.97 24.77 -0.70
N ASN A 920 19.92 24.69 0.13
CA ASN A 920 19.05 23.52 0.25
C ASN A 920 17.65 23.67 -0.41
N CYS A 921 17.29 24.86 -0.89
CA CYS A 921 16.11 25.19 -1.69
C CYS A 921 16.42 26.25 -2.76
N ARG A 922 17.47 26.05 -3.56
CA ARG A 922 18.01 26.94 -4.64
C ARG A 922 17.04 27.92 -5.35
N LEU A 923 15.79 27.54 -5.58
CA LEU A 923 14.80 28.30 -6.37
C LEU A 923 13.70 28.92 -5.49
N VAL A 924 13.81 28.88 -4.14
CA VAL A 924 12.73 29.16 -3.18
C VAL A 924 13.28 29.81 -1.89
N SER A 925 13.59 31.11 -1.98
CA SER A 925 14.32 31.92 -0.98
C SER A 925 14.02 31.55 0.49
N ASN A 926 15.02 31.02 1.21
CA ASN A 926 14.87 30.50 2.57
C ASN A 926 16.10 30.79 3.47
N ILE A 927 16.36 32.07 3.73
CA ILE A 927 17.58 32.64 4.35
C ILE A 927 18.05 31.99 5.67
N ASP A 928 17.17 31.29 6.40
CA ASP A 928 17.54 30.54 7.61
C ASP A 928 17.94 29.07 7.38
N GLN A 929 17.83 28.59 6.14
CA GLN A 929 18.20 27.25 5.63
C GLN A 929 17.63 26.15 6.50
N MET A 930 16.35 26.30 6.88
CA MET A 930 15.65 25.39 7.77
C MET A 930 15.40 24.03 7.09
N ASP A 931 16.01 23.00 7.65
CA ASP A 931 15.89 21.57 7.32
C ASP A 931 15.56 20.85 8.64
N SER A 932 14.30 20.43 8.80
CA SER A 932 13.75 19.92 10.07
C SER A 932 13.97 18.42 10.29
N ASP A 933 14.09 17.62 9.23
CA ASP A 933 14.23 16.15 9.31
C ASP A 933 15.68 15.66 9.06
N GLY A 934 16.52 16.51 8.48
CA GLY A 934 17.94 16.30 8.23
C GLY A 934 18.24 15.62 6.89
N ASP A 935 17.34 15.71 5.90
CA ASP A 935 17.51 15.07 4.60
C ASP A 935 18.43 15.85 3.62
N GLY A 936 18.63 17.15 3.84
CA GLY A 936 19.48 18.03 3.03
C GLY A 936 18.77 18.87 1.96
N ARG A 937 17.44 18.82 1.88
CA ARG A 937 16.56 19.82 1.23
C ARG A 937 15.95 20.71 2.33
N GLY A 938 15.51 21.92 1.98
CA GLY A 938 14.86 22.81 2.95
C GLY A 938 13.35 22.58 3.08
N ASP A 939 12.82 22.84 4.27
CA ASP A 939 11.37 22.80 4.58
C ASP A 939 10.54 23.76 3.68
N ALA A 940 11.19 24.76 3.06
CA ALA A 940 10.56 25.77 2.22
C ALA A 940 10.13 25.23 0.84
N CYS A 941 10.84 24.23 0.32
CA CYS A 941 10.61 23.61 -0.99
C CYS A 941 10.27 22.11 -0.83
N GLU A 942 9.59 21.72 0.25
CA GLU A 942 9.28 20.32 0.55
C GLU A 942 8.29 19.71 -0.47
N ASN A 943 8.72 18.71 -1.25
CA ASN A 943 7.96 18.03 -2.32
C ASN A 943 7.69 18.83 -3.62
N ASP A 944 8.05 20.11 -3.67
CA ASP A 944 7.90 21.04 -4.80
C ASP A 944 9.16 21.92 -4.83
N PHE A 945 10.03 21.77 -5.84
CA PHE A 945 11.40 22.30 -5.80
C PHE A 945 11.55 23.71 -6.36
N ASP A 946 10.70 24.10 -7.32
CA ASP A 946 10.67 25.42 -7.95
C ASP A 946 9.38 26.22 -7.64
N ASN A 947 8.49 25.66 -6.80
CA ASN A 947 7.34 26.33 -6.20
C ASN A 947 6.25 26.73 -7.23
N ASP A 948 6.18 26.00 -8.34
CA ASP A 948 5.15 26.15 -9.37
C ASP A 948 3.76 25.60 -8.92
N LYS A 949 3.72 24.76 -7.88
CA LYS A 949 2.58 24.03 -7.26
C LYS A 949 2.31 22.62 -7.82
N VAL A 950 3.18 22.05 -8.63
CA VAL A 950 3.16 20.66 -9.10
C VAL A 950 4.25 19.86 -8.37
N PRO A 951 3.91 18.77 -7.65
CA PRO A 951 4.92 18.03 -6.90
C PRO A 951 5.93 17.29 -7.80
N ASP A 952 7.19 17.24 -7.35
CA ASP A 952 8.39 16.57 -7.93
C ASP A 952 8.14 15.31 -8.79
N ILE A 953 7.17 14.48 -8.39
CA ILE A 953 6.86 13.16 -8.98
C ILE A 953 5.99 13.24 -10.24
N PHE A 954 5.13 14.26 -10.32
CA PHE A 954 4.17 14.49 -11.41
C PHE A 954 4.66 15.54 -12.42
N ASP A 955 5.66 16.30 -12.00
CA ASP A 955 6.32 17.34 -12.78
C ASP A 955 7.20 16.75 -13.91
N ALA A 956 7.20 17.41 -15.05
CA ALA A 956 8.09 17.17 -16.19
C ALA A 956 9.49 17.80 -15.99
N CYS A 957 9.59 18.95 -15.34
CA CYS A 957 10.81 19.72 -15.16
C CYS A 957 10.95 20.36 -13.76
N PRO A 958 11.07 19.56 -12.67
CA PRO A 958 11.13 20.03 -11.27
C PRO A 958 12.45 20.70 -10.85
N GLU A 959 13.01 21.52 -11.75
CA GLU A 959 14.03 22.55 -11.50
C GLU A 959 13.78 23.74 -12.46
N ASN A 960 12.52 24.00 -12.85
CA ASN A 960 12.08 25.03 -13.78
C ASN A 960 10.57 25.33 -13.66
N SER A 961 10.23 26.36 -12.86
CA SER A 961 8.86 26.79 -12.53
C SER A 961 7.95 27.22 -13.70
N ALA A 962 8.45 27.21 -14.94
CA ALA A 962 7.69 27.51 -16.15
C ALA A 962 7.10 26.27 -16.86
N ILE A 963 7.56 25.04 -16.56
CA ILE A 963 7.27 23.83 -17.38
C ILE A 963 6.91 22.61 -16.51
N SER A 964 5.71 22.57 -15.94
CA SER A 964 5.30 21.43 -15.09
C SER A 964 4.73 20.21 -15.81
N VAL A 965 4.22 20.34 -17.04
CA VAL A 965 3.53 19.24 -17.76
C VAL A 965 3.79 19.26 -19.26
N THR A 966 3.75 18.10 -19.90
CA THR A 966 3.74 18.04 -21.38
C THR A 966 2.45 18.59 -21.96
N ASP A 967 2.54 19.64 -22.78
CA ASP A 967 1.42 20.35 -23.38
C ASP A 967 1.77 20.94 -24.76
N PHE A 968 1.22 20.34 -25.83
CA PHE A 968 1.26 20.89 -27.20
C PHE A 968 -0.10 21.46 -27.65
N ARG A 969 -0.96 21.98 -26.74
CA ARG A 969 -2.20 22.71 -27.13
C ARG A 969 -1.89 24.01 -27.87
N LYS A 970 -0.84 24.72 -27.44
CA LYS A 970 -0.30 25.88 -28.14
C LYS A 970 0.96 25.46 -28.89
N PHE A 971 0.97 25.66 -30.21
CA PHE A 971 2.11 25.32 -31.06
C PHE A 971 2.26 26.31 -32.22
N GLN A 972 3.51 26.56 -32.60
CA GLN A 972 3.88 27.32 -33.79
C GLN A 972 3.81 26.42 -35.03
N MET A 973 3.12 26.89 -36.07
CA MET A 973 2.99 26.19 -37.35
C MET A 973 4.08 26.61 -38.35
N VAL A 974 5.12 25.79 -38.48
CA VAL A 974 6.31 26.08 -39.28
C VAL A 974 6.21 25.43 -40.66
N HIS A 975 6.06 26.26 -41.69
CA HIS A 975 5.85 25.82 -43.07
C HIS A 975 7.19 25.70 -43.82
N LEU A 976 7.64 24.48 -44.14
CA LEU A 976 9.00 24.25 -44.66
C LEU A 976 9.12 24.37 -46.19
N ASP A 977 8.01 24.37 -46.94
CA ASP A 977 7.96 24.86 -48.33
C ASP A 977 6.68 25.69 -48.61
N PRO A 978 6.62 26.96 -48.18
CA PRO A 978 5.45 27.84 -48.39
C PRO A 978 5.27 28.29 -49.86
N LYS A 979 5.89 27.58 -50.80
CA LYS A 979 5.85 27.80 -52.26
C LYS A 979 5.66 26.47 -53.02
N GLY A 980 5.20 25.42 -52.32
CA GLY A 980 5.11 24.04 -52.79
C GLY A 980 4.17 23.83 -53.99
N THR A 981 4.26 22.64 -54.58
CA THR A 981 3.42 22.23 -55.72
C THR A 981 1.99 21.90 -55.35
N THR A 982 1.74 21.68 -54.06
CA THR A 982 0.54 21.04 -53.53
C THR A 982 -0.35 22.09 -52.84
N GLN A 983 0.26 22.96 -52.03
CA GLN A 983 -0.38 24.01 -51.25
C GLN A 983 -1.54 23.46 -50.40
N ILE A 984 -1.24 22.37 -49.69
CA ILE A 984 -2.08 21.78 -48.65
C ILE A 984 -1.24 21.82 -47.38
N ASP A 985 -1.58 22.73 -46.47
CA ASP A 985 -0.89 22.89 -45.21
C ASP A 985 -1.30 21.76 -44.23
N PRO A 986 -0.45 21.36 -43.26
CA PRO A 986 -0.78 20.28 -42.35
C PRO A 986 -1.95 20.65 -41.41
N ASN A 987 -3.05 19.89 -41.47
CA ASN A 987 -4.13 20.00 -40.50
C ASN A 987 -3.83 19.14 -39.26
N TRP A 988 -3.84 19.75 -38.07
CA TRP A 988 -3.54 19.11 -36.78
C TRP A 988 -4.75 19.22 -35.85
N VAL A 989 -5.15 18.09 -35.27
CA VAL A 989 -6.17 18.00 -34.22
C VAL A 989 -5.48 17.68 -32.90
N VAL A 990 -5.76 18.45 -31.84
CA VAL A 990 -5.20 18.22 -30.49
C VAL A 990 -6.18 17.40 -29.65
N ARG A 991 -5.66 16.38 -28.96
CA ARG A 991 -6.35 15.53 -27.98
C ARG A 991 -5.51 15.40 -26.71
N ASN A 992 -6.01 14.70 -25.68
CA ASN A 992 -5.32 14.47 -24.40
C ASN A 992 -4.73 15.76 -23.79
N GLN A 993 -5.48 16.86 -23.90
CA GLN A 993 -5.12 18.21 -23.46
C GLN A 993 -3.68 18.63 -23.86
N GLY A 994 -3.25 18.28 -25.08
CA GLY A 994 -1.91 18.64 -25.61
C GLY A 994 -0.91 17.48 -25.62
N LYS A 995 -1.26 16.31 -25.09
CA LYS A 995 -0.40 15.11 -25.09
C LYS A 995 -0.67 14.18 -26.27
N GLU A 996 -1.59 14.54 -27.15
CA GLU A 996 -1.85 13.82 -28.39
C GLU A 996 -2.14 14.81 -29.53
N LEU A 997 -1.51 14.60 -30.67
CA LEU A 997 -1.81 15.33 -31.90
C LEU A 997 -2.03 14.34 -33.06
N VAL A 998 -3.11 14.54 -33.78
CA VAL A 998 -3.46 13.76 -34.98
C VAL A 998 -3.36 14.65 -36.21
N GLN A 999 -2.52 14.26 -37.15
CA GLN A 999 -2.35 14.94 -38.42
C GLN A 999 -3.19 14.24 -39.49
N THR A 1000 -4.09 14.99 -40.15
CA THR A 1000 -5.17 14.42 -40.98
C THR A 1000 -5.01 14.62 -42.48
N ALA A 1001 -4.11 15.49 -42.94
CA ALA A 1001 -4.04 15.92 -44.34
C ALA A 1001 -2.71 15.58 -45.01
N ASN A 1002 -2.74 14.91 -46.17
CA ASN A 1002 -1.55 14.72 -47.01
C ASN A 1002 -1.05 16.09 -47.49
N SER A 1003 0.08 16.54 -46.94
CA SER A 1003 0.46 17.95 -46.85
C SER A 1003 1.90 18.24 -47.25
N ASP A 1004 2.14 19.50 -47.65
CA ASP A 1004 3.49 20.05 -47.84
C ASP A 1004 4.25 20.01 -46.48
N PRO A 1005 5.61 19.93 -46.48
CA PRO A 1005 6.36 19.65 -45.26
C PRO A 1005 6.17 20.74 -44.19
N GLY A 1006 5.87 20.33 -42.97
CA GLY A 1006 5.63 21.24 -41.87
C GLY A 1006 5.91 20.65 -40.49
N ILE A 1007 5.96 21.54 -39.50
CA ILE A 1007 6.22 21.21 -38.10
C ILE A 1007 5.17 21.91 -37.22
N ALA A 1008 4.59 21.19 -36.26
CA ALA A 1008 3.95 21.77 -35.09
C ALA A 1008 4.99 21.81 -33.96
N VAL A 1009 5.48 23.00 -33.60
CA VAL A 1009 6.52 23.19 -32.57
C VAL A 1009 5.87 23.73 -31.30
N GLY A 1010 6.09 23.08 -30.15
CA GLY A 1010 5.65 23.63 -28.86
C GLY A 1010 6.35 24.95 -28.53
N PHE A 1011 5.89 25.66 -27.50
CA PHE A 1011 6.56 26.87 -27.03
C PHE A 1011 7.63 26.57 -25.96
N ASP A 1012 7.46 25.49 -25.20
CA ASP A 1012 8.39 25.03 -24.17
C ASP A 1012 9.81 24.79 -24.70
N GLU A 1013 10.80 25.35 -24.00
CA GLU A 1013 12.21 25.35 -24.37
C GLU A 1013 13.07 24.48 -23.44
N PHE A 1014 14.05 23.77 -24.01
CA PHE A 1014 14.82 22.77 -23.28
C PHE A 1014 16.31 22.83 -23.58
N GLY A 1015 17.12 22.75 -22.52
CA GLY A 1015 18.51 22.32 -22.61
C GLY A 1015 18.59 20.80 -22.73
N ALA A 1016 18.68 20.12 -21.58
CA ALA A 1016 18.75 18.67 -21.51
C ALA A 1016 17.37 18.04 -21.35
N VAL A 1017 16.95 17.21 -22.32
CA VAL A 1017 15.60 16.67 -22.39
C VAL A 1017 15.58 15.20 -22.81
N ASP A 1018 14.69 14.43 -22.21
CA ASP A 1018 14.21 13.15 -22.73
C ASP A 1018 12.80 13.36 -23.30
N PHE A 1019 12.53 12.87 -24.51
CA PHE A 1019 11.25 13.07 -25.19
C PHE A 1019 10.77 11.77 -25.83
N SER A 1020 9.57 11.33 -25.47
CA SER A 1020 8.95 10.11 -25.95
C SER A 1020 7.53 10.36 -26.45
N GLY A 1021 7.05 9.44 -27.27
CA GLY A 1021 5.69 9.46 -27.79
C GLY A 1021 5.44 8.24 -28.67
N THR A 1022 4.19 8.04 -28.99
CA THR A 1022 3.69 6.91 -29.78
C THR A 1022 3.35 7.37 -31.18
N PHE A 1023 4.00 6.73 -32.15
CA PHE A 1023 3.83 6.92 -33.58
C PHE A 1023 2.97 5.80 -34.15
N TYR A 1024 1.87 6.16 -34.80
CA TYR A 1024 0.94 5.24 -35.46
C TYR A 1024 0.42 5.90 -36.74
N VAL A 1025 0.13 5.10 -37.78
CA VAL A 1025 -0.44 5.57 -39.05
C VAL A 1025 -1.73 4.81 -39.32
N ASN A 1026 -2.87 5.51 -39.23
CA ASN A 1026 -4.21 4.93 -39.25
C ASN A 1026 -4.78 4.79 -40.68
N THR A 1027 -3.93 4.44 -41.64
CA THR A 1027 -4.30 4.35 -43.06
C THR A 1027 -3.43 3.34 -43.81
N ASP A 1028 -3.98 2.72 -44.87
CA ASP A 1028 -3.24 1.93 -45.86
C ASP A 1028 -2.79 2.78 -47.08
N ARG A 1029 -2.72 4.10 -46.89
CA ARG A 1029 -2.45 5.10 -47.94
C ARG A 1029 -1.16 5.88 -47.70
N ASP A 1030 -0.55 6.18 -48.84
CA ASP A 1030 0.79 6.75 -48.99
C ASP A 1030 1.92 5.92 -48.37
N ASP A 1031 3.17 6.29 -48.64
CA ASP A 1031 4.35 5.57 -48.16
C ASP A 1031 5.42 6.48 -47.50
N ASP A 1032 5.00 7.68 -47.09
CA ASP A 1032 5.80 8.91 -46.94
C ASP A 1032 6.29 9.22 -45.51
N TYR A 1033 6.64 10.48 -45.21
CA TYR A 1033 7.48 10.87 -44.07
C TYR A 1033 6.67 11.43 -42.89
N ALA A 1034 6.97 10.94 -41.69
CA ALA A 1034 6.54 11.53 -40.43
C ALA A 1034 7.60 11.34 -39.32
N GLY A 1035 7.45 12.04 -38.19
CA GLY A 1035 8.35 11.95 -37.04
C GLY A 1035 8.30 13.19 -36.15
N PHE A 1036 9.43 13.62 -35.60
CA PHE A 1036 9.50 14.71 -34.62
C PHE A 1036 10.79 15.54 -34.75
N VAL A 1037 10.77 16.77 -34.24
CA VAL A 1037 11.94 17.66 -34.11
C VAL A 1037 12.31 17.86 -32.64
N PHE A 1038 13.57 18.23 -32.41
CA PHE A 1038 14.07 18.62 -31.09
C PHE A 1038 15.25 19.58 -31.24
N GLY A 1039 15.47 20.40 -30.22
CA GLY A 1039 16.42 21.51 -30.31
C GLY A 1039 16.08 22.42 -31.50
N TYR A 1040 14.79 22.70 -31.67
CA TYR A 1040 14.31 23.65 -32.66
C TYR A 1040 14.59 25.06 -32.15
N GLN A 1041 15.32 25.83 -32.95
CA GLN A 1041 15.58 27.24 -32.71
C GLN A 1041 14.86 28.03 -33.80
N SER A 1042 15.15 27.70 -35.07
CA SER A 1042 14.45 28.22 -36.24
C SER A 1042 14.25 27.16 -37.31
N SER A 1043 13.46 27.44 -38.34
CA SER A 1043 13.29 26.59 -39.54
C SER A 1043 14.60 26.37 -40.32
N ARG A 1044 15.69 27.06 -39.95
CA ARG A 1044 17.05 26.82 -40.46
C ARG A 1044 17.91 25.98 -39.51
N ARG A 1045 17.52 25.89 -38.24
CA ARG A 1045 18.31 25.39 -37.09
C ARG A 1045 17.47 24.44 -36.22
N PHE A 1046 17.47 23.15 -36.55
CA PHE A 1046 16.81 22.10 -35.75
C PHE A 1046 17.41 20.70 -35.97
N TYR A 1047 17.25 19.79 -35.01
CA TYR A 1047 17.39 18.35 -35.25
C TYR A 1047 16.04 17.73 -35.61
N VAL A 1048 16.02 16.72 -36.48
CA VAL A 1048 14.80 16.00 -36.89
C VAL A 1048 15.02 14.50 -36.92
N VAL A 1049 14.08 13.76 -36.35
CA VAL A 1049 13.91 12.32 -36.52
C VAL A 1049 12.73 12.13 -37.47
N MET A 1050 12.99 11.52 -38.63
CA MET A 1050 11.96 11.29 -39.66
C MET A 1050 12.03 9.86 -40.18
N TRP A 1051 10.87 9.26 -40.43
CA TRP A 1051 10.73 7.85 -40.81
C TRP A 1051 9.77 7.71 -41.99
N LYS A 1052 10.18 6.92 -43.00
CA LYS A 1052 9.44 6.66 -44.23
C LYS A 1052 9.19 5.17 -44.44
N GLN A 1053 8.03 4.79 -44.97
CA GLN A 1053 7.64 3.40 -45.19
C GLN A 1053 8.43 2.76 -46.35
N ILE A 1054 8.33 3.32 -47.56
CA ILE A 1054 8.92 2.75 -48.78
C ILE A 1054 9.98 3.70 -49.34
N THR A 1055 11.08 3.14 -49.85
CA THR A 1055 12.15 3.93 -50.48
C THR A 1055 11.65 4.58 -51.78
N GLN A 1056 11.58 5.92 -51.81
CA GLN A 1056 10.95 6.72 -52.88
C GLN A 1056 11.85 7.91 -53.29
N THR A 1057 11.93 8.21 -54.58
CA THR A 1057 12.64 9.40 -55.08
C THR A 1057 11.63 10.53 -55.22
N TYR A 1058 11.91 11.70 -54.61
CA TYR A 1058 10.99 12.83 -54.64
C TYR A 1058 10.65 13.23 -56.08
N TRP A 1059 9.39 13.59 -56.33
CA TRP A 1059 8.89 13.87 -57.68
C TRP A 1059 9.49 15.13 -58.30
N GLU A 1060 9.94 16.10 -57.50
CA GLU A 1060 10.67 17.25 -57.99
C GLU A 1060 12.18 17.00 -58.13
N ASP A 1061 12.63 16.90 -59.39
CA ASP A 1061 14.04 16.87 -59.79
C ASP A 1061 14.86 18.13 -59.43
N LYS A 1062 14.19 19.16 -58.90
CA LYS A 1062 14.75 20.47 -58.53
C LYS A 1062 14.56 20.77 -57.04
N PRO A 1063 15.48 21.54 -56.43
CA PRO A 1063 16.74 22.03 -56.99
C PRO A 1063 17.82 20.94 -57.11
N SER A 1064 17.61 19.82 -56.41
CA SER A 1064 18.43 18.61 -56.48
C SER A 1064 17.57 17.35 -56.35
N LYS A 1065 17.92 16.28 -57.08
CA LYS A 1065 17.28 14.96 -56.93
C LYS A 1065 17.43 14.44 -55.49
N ALA A 1066 16.30 14.26 -54.81
CA ALA A 1066 16.24 13.74 -53.46
C ALA A 1066 15.83 12.27 -53.44
N PHE A 1067 16.66 11.42 -52.82
CA PHE A 1067 16.38 10.00 -52.64
C PHE A 1067 16.04 9.77 -51.17
N GLY A 1068 14.76 9.51 -50.87
CA GLY A 1068 14.27 9.16 -49.53
C GLY A 1068 14.31 7.64 -49.38
N ILE A 1069 15.03 7.16 -48.38
CA ILE A 1069 15.18 5.73 -48.09
C ILE A 1069 14.33 5.41 -46.87
N SER A 1070 13.64 4.28 -46.92
CA SER A 1070 12.83 3.74 -45.81
C SER A 1070 13.70 3.48 -44.59
N GLY A 1071 13.18 3.69 -43.39
CA GLY A 1071 13.97 3.62 -42.15
C GLY A 1071 14.07 4.94 -41.40
N VAL A 1072 14.20 4.83 -40.08
CA VAL A 1072 14.34 5.98 -39.16
C VAL A 1072 15.61 6.74 -39.51
N SER A 1073 15.51 8.06 -39.63
CA SER A 1073 16.60 8.95 -40.03
C SER A 1073 16.74 10.09 -39.04
N LEU A 1074 17.88 10.18 -38.34
CA LEU A 1074 18.25 11.31 -37.51
C LEU A 1074 19.10 12.28 -38.33
N LYS A 1075 18.62 13.52 -38.50
CA LYS A 1075 19.30 14.57 -39.27
C LYS A 1075 19.43 15.85 -38.44
N VAL A 1076 20.42 16.66 -38.78
CA VAL A 1076 20.53 18.05 -38.33
C VAL A 1076 20.34 18.97 -39.54
N VAL A 1077 19.48 19.96 -39.38
CA VAL A 1077 19.19 21.02 -40.35
C VAL A 1077 20.04 22.23 -39.97
N ASN A 1078 20.85 22.70 -40.91
CA ASN A 1078 21.62 23.93 -40.79
C ASN A 1078 21.60 24.58 -42.19
N SER A 1079 20.51 25.32 -42.45
CA SER A 1079 20.11 25.75 -43.80
C SER A 1079 20.55 27.18 -44.11
N THR A 1080 21.46 27.34 -45.08
CA THR A 1080 21.86 28.68 -45.55
C THR A 1080 20.87 29.30 -46.56
N THR A 1081 19.59 28.89 -46.55
CA THR A 1081 18.56 29.40 -47.48
C THR A 1081 17.19 29.66 -46.88
N GLY A 1082 16.92 29.23 -45.63
CA GLY A 1082 15.55 29.19 -45.12
C GLY A 1082 14.71 28.09 -45.75
N THR A 1083 13.40 28.22 -45.54
CA THR A 1083 12.33 27.37 -46.07
C THR A 1083 12.23 27.44 -47.60
N GLY A 1084 11.64 26.42 -48.21
CA GLY A 1084 11.43 26.31 -49.66
C GLY A 1084 12.17 25.15 -50.32
N GLU A 1085 12.18 25.17 -51.66
CA GLU A 1085 12.61 24.06 -52.54
C GLU A 1085 13.96 23.40 -52.16
N ASN A 1086 14.94 24.15 -51.62
CA ASN A 1086 16.25 23.62 -51.25
C ASN A 1086 16.18 22.78 -49.97
N LEU A 1087 15.52 23.29 -48.93
CA LEU A 1087 15.42 22.62 -47.64
C LEU A 1087 14.50 21.41 -47.73
N ARG A 1088 13.36 21.54 -48.40
CA ARG A 1088 12.44 20.43 -48.74
C ARG A 1088 13.15 19.24 -49.37
N ASN A 1089 13.86 19.45 -50.48
CA ASN A 1089 14.58 18.37 -51.16
C ASN A 1089 15.76 17.84 -50.31
N ALA A 1090 16.36 18.67 -49.46
CA ALA A 1090 17.39 18.24 -48.52
C ALA A 1090 16.84 17.36 -47.38
N LEU A 1091 15.65 17.67 -46.87
CA LEU A 1091 14.92 16.92 -45.85
C LEU A 1091 14.47 15.56 -46.39
N TRP A 1092 13.89 15.50 -47.59
CA TRP A 1092 13.50 14.22 -48.21
C TRP A 1092 14.72 13.31 -48.45
N HIS A 1093 15.89 13.86 -48.76
CA HIS A 1093 17.05 13.04 -49.09
C HIS A 1093 17.64 12.35 -47.84
N THR A 1094 17.69 11.02 -47.83
CA THR A 1094 18.54 10.25 -46.91
C THR A 1094 20.01 10.40 -47.33
N GLY A 1095 20.71 11.35 -46.72
CA GLY A 1095 22.08 11.71 -47.08
C GLY A 1095 22.52 13.06 -46.53
N ASN A 1096 23.58 13.62 -47.11
CA ASN A 1096 24.11 14.94 -46.74
C ASN A 1096 23.95 15.91 -47.90
N THR A 1097 23.06 16.89 -47.74
CA THR A 1097 22.86 17.99 -48.68
C THR A 1097 23.62 19.22 -48.17
N LYS A 1098 24.69 19.57 -48.88
CA LYS A 1098 25.64 20.62 -48.47
C LYS A 1098 24.93 21.95 -48.20
N GLN A 1099 25.21 22.55 -47.04
CA GLN A 1099 24.64 23.84 -46.58
C GLN A 1099 23.10 23.81 -46.37
N GLN A 1100 22.54 22.62 -46.13
CA GLN A 1100 21.11 22.42 -45.89
C GLN A 1100 20.88 21.43 -44.74
N VAL A 1101 21.19 20.15 -44.96
CA VAL A 1101 20.85 19.04 -44.04
C VAL A 1101 21.98 18.01 -44.01
N ARG A 1102 22.32 17.53 -42.81
CA ARG A 1102 23.30 16.47 -42.57
C ARG A 1102 22.62 15.33 -41.83
N THR A 1103 22.56 14.14 -42.46
CA THR A 1103 22.12 12.92 -41.76
C THR A 1103 23.21 12.52 -40.77
N LEU A 1104 22.86 12.48 -39.48
CA LEU A 1104 23.74 12.02 -38.40
C LEU A 1104 23.75 10.49 -38.34
N TRP A 1105 22.57 9.88 -38.46
CA TRP A 1105 22.34 8.44 -38.42
C TRP A 1105 21.10 8.07 -39.24
N HIS A 1106 21.08 6.85 -39.77
CA HIS A 1106 19.94 6.24 -40.44
C HIS A 1106 19.97 4.73 -40.19
N ASP A 1107 18.80 4.09 -40.02
CA ASP A 1107 18.72 2.65 -39.77
C ASP A 1107 19.42 1.85 -40.90
N PRO A 1108 20.51 1.10 -40.62
CA PRO A 1108 21.20 0.33 -41.65
C PRO A 1108 20.39 -0.87 -42.16
N LYS A 1109 19.28 -1.24 -41.51
CA LYS A 1109 18.33 -2.25 -42.00
C LYS A 1109 17.36 -1.67 -43.04
N ASN A 1110 17.15 -0.36 -43.05
CA ASN A 1110 16.23 0.41 -43.91
C ASN A 1110 14.74 0.02 -43.71
N ILE A 1111 14.36 -0.35 -42.47
CA ILE A 1111 13.02 -0.83 -42.12
C ILE A 1111 12.03 0.33 -42.04
N GLY A 1112 11.08 0.39 -42.97
CA GLY A 1112 9.94 1.29 -42.88
C GLY A 1112 9.00 0.95 -41.70
N TRP A 1113 8.14 1.91 -41.34
CA TRP A 1113 6.99 1.65 -40.49
C TRP A 1113 5.97 0.73 -41.21
N LYS A 1114 4.86 0.42 -40.55
CA LYS A 1114 3.77 -0.40 -41.09
C LYS A 1114 2.43 0.27 -40.81
N ASP A 1115 1.50 0.10 -41.73
CA ASP A 1115 0.09 0.48 -41.59
C ASP A 1115 -0.46 -0.08 -40.26
N TYR A 1116 -1.30 0.70 -39.56
CA TYR A 1116 -2.03 0.28 -38.36
C TYR A 1116 -1.16 -0.38 -37.27
N THR A 1117 0.08 0.09 -37.12
CA THR A 1117 1.07 -0.50 -36.19
C THR A 1117 1.65 0.59 -35.28
N ALA A 1118 1.59 0.36 -33.98
CA ALA A 1118 2.14 1.26 -32.97
C ALA A 1118 3.65 1.12 -32.77
N TYR A 1119 4.31 2.26 -32.64
CA TYR A 1119 5.72 2.36 -32.34
C TYR A 1119 6.00 3.45 -31.30
N ARG A 1120 6.70 3.12 -30.21
CA ARG A 1120 7.17 4.12 -29.25
C ARG A 1120 8.54 4.65 -29.67
N TRP A 1121 8.71 5.97 -29.75
CA TRP A 1121 10.05 6.58 -29.81
C TRP A 1121 10.50 7.02 -28.42
N HIS A 1122 11.82 7.06 -28.22
CA HIS A 1122 12.46 7.67 -27.07
C HIS A 1122 13.74 8.39 -27.53
N LEU A 1123 13.73 9.71 -27.44
CA LEU A 1123 14.88 10.60 -27.58
C LEU A 1123 15.56 10.76 -26.22
N ILE A 1124 16.89 10.82 -26.22
CA ILE A 1124 17.71 11.32 -25.12
C ILE A 1124 18.65 12.39 -25.69
N HIS A 1125 18.51 13.64 -25.24
CA HIS A 1125 19.34 14.77 -25.67
C HIS A 1125 20.03 15.44 -24.48
N ARG A 1126 21.37 15.59 -24.54
CA ARG A 1126 22.18 16.28 -23.52
C ARG A 1126 23.17 17.25 -24.20
N PRO A 1127 22.74 18.44 -24.65
CA PRO A 1127 23.55 19.32 -25.50
C PRO A 1127 24.86 19.80 -24.84
N LYS A 1128 24.87 19.95 -23.51
CA LYS A 1128 26.08 20.21 -22.69
C LYS A 1128 27.22 19.24 -23.04
N THR A 1129 26.93 17.97 -23.33
CA THR A 1129 27.90 16.99 -23.90
C THR A 1129 27.79 16.79 -25.40
N GLY A 1130 26.64 17.13 -26.00
CA GLY A 1130 26.27 16.85 -27.38
C GLY A 1130 25.73 15.43 -27.60
N PHE A 1131 25.43 14.70 -26.52
CA PHE A 1131 24.90 13.33 -26.63
C PHE A 1131 23.47 13.35 -27.19
N ILE A 1132 23.25 12.54 -28.21
CA ILE A 1132 21.93 12.23 -28.78
C ILE A 1132 21.79 10.71 -28.85
N ARG A 1133 20.66 10.17 -28.40
CA ARG A 1133 20.25 8.78 -28.70
C ARG A 1133 18.77 8.74 -29.05
N VAL A 1134 18.43 7.99 -30.08
CA VAL A 1134 17.05 7.72 -30.50
C VAL A 1134 16.84 6.21 -30.50
N VAL A 1135 15.85 5.75 -29.75
CA VAL A 1135 15.40 4.36 -29.73
C VAL A 1135 13.97 4.30 -30.23
N VAL A 1136 13.63 3.29 -31.04
CA VAL A 1136 12.27 3.07 -31.55
C VAL A 1136 11.88 1.60 -31.32
N TYR A 1137 10.73 1.41 -30.68
CA TYR A 1137 10.18 0.12 -30.28
C TYR A 1137 9.00 -0.24 -31.19
N GLU A 1138 8.90 -1.49 -31.62
CA GLU A 1138 7.68 -2.07 -32.21
C GLU A 1138 6.98 -2.88 -31.11
N GLY A 1139 5.85 -2.39 -30.61
CA GLY A 1139 5.32 -2.84 -29.32
C GLY A 1139 6.40 -2.80 -28.24
N LYS A 1140 6.73 -3.98 -27.70
CA LYS A 1140 7.72 -4.20 -26.62
C LYS A 1140 9.17 -4.32 -27.08
N GLN A 1141 9.44 -4.41 -28.38
CA GLN A 1141 10.77 -4.81 -28.89
C GLN A 1141 11.49 -3.64 -29.55
N ILE A 1142 12.73 -3.35 -29.12
CA ILE A 1142 13.60 -2.38 -29.79
C ILE A 1142 13.82 -2.80 -31.24
N MET A 1143 13.19 -2.08 -32.16
CA MET A 1143 13.27 -2.28 -33.60
C MET A 1143 14.49 -1.52 -34.15
N ALA A 1144 14.71 -0.29 -33.68
CA ALA A 1144 15.87 0.52 -34.02
C ALA A 1144 16.47 1.21 -32.78
N ASP A 1145 17.78 1.40 -32.79
CA ASP A 1145 18.55 2.17 -31.79
C ASP A 1145 19.70 2.84 -32.54
N SER A 1146 19.83 4.16 -32.41
CA SER A 1146 20.94 4.91 -33.01
C SER A 1146 22.28 4.58 -32.37
N GLY A 1147 22.25 4.07 -31.14
CA GLY A 1147 23.39 4.13 -30.23
C GLY A 1147 23.72 5.58 -29.84
N PRO A 1148 24.85 5.79 -29.14
CA PRO A 1148 25.29 7.12 -28.74
C PRO A 1148 25.84 7.90 -29.95
N ILE A 1149 25.06 8.87 -30.42
CA ILE A 1149 25.45 9.89 -31.39
C ILE A 1149 26.00 11.10 -30.62
N TYR A 1150 26.95 11.82 -31.20
CA TYR A 1150 27.50 13.05 -30.62
C TYR A 1150 27.46 14.17 -31.65
N ASP A 1151 26.70 15.21 -31.35
CA ASP A 1151 26.61 16.43 -32.15
C ASP A 1151 26.44 17.66 -31.27
N LYS A 1152 27.00 18.79 -31.70
CA LYS A 1152 26.97 20.09 -31.00
C LYS A 1152 26.74 21.20 -32.01
N THR A 1153 25.75 21.03 -32.89
CA THR A 1153 25.34 22.10 -33.80
C THR A 1153 24.41 23.09 -33.08
N PHE A 1154 23.55 22.57 -32.20
CA PHE A 1154 22.61 23.33 -31.38
C PHE A 1154 22.73 22.88 -29.92
N ALA A 1155 22.62 23.82 -28.98
CA ALA A 1155 22.85 23.64 -27.54
C ALA A 1155 21.58 23.60 -26.69
N GLY A 1156 20.40 23.68 -27.33
CA GLY A 1156 19.08 23.54 -26.71
C GLY A 1156 17.98 23.81 -27.75
N GLY A 1157 16.79 24.19 -27.28
CA GLY A 1157 15.66 24.66 -28.09
C GLY A 1157 14.38 23.82 -27.93
N ARG A 1158 13.38 24.15 -28.73
CA ARG A 1158 11.99 23.63 -28.63
C ARG A 1158 11.82 22.21 -29.18
N LEU A 1159 10.73 21.56 -28.79
CA LEU A 1159 10.27 20.25 -29.28
C LEU A 1159 9.12 20.41 -30.29
N GLY A 1160 8.89 19.42 -31.15
CA GLY A 1160 7.75 19.45 -32.06
C GLY A 1160 7.55 18.19 -32.88
N LEU A 1161 6.45 18.15 -33.64
CA LEU A 1161 6.02 17.03 -34.46
C LEU A 1161 6.15 17.38 -35.95
N PHE A 1162 6.59 16.42 -36.77
CA PHE A 1162 6.96 16.63 -38.16
C PHE A 1162 6.17 15.72 -39.10
N VAL A 1163 5.63 16.29 -40.18
CA VAL A 1163 5.05 15.54 -41.32
C VAL A 1163 5.57 16.08 -42.65
N PHE A 1164 5.61 15.20 -43.65
CA PHE A 1164 5.86 15.54 -45.04
C PHE A 1164 5.19 14.49 -45.94
N SER A 1165 4.06 14.86 -46.55
CA SER A 1165 3.32 14.08 -47.55
C SER A 1165 2.71 12.76 -47.04
N GLN A 1166 2.41 12.66 -45.73
CA GLN A 1166 1.70 11.53 -45.12
C GLN A 1166 0.40 12.02 -44.47
N GLU A 1167 -0.70 11.26 -44.60
CA GLU A 1167 -1.98 11.50 -43.94
C GLU A 1167 -2.24 10.51 -42.79
N ALA A 1168 -3.19 10.86 -41.90
CA ALA A 1168 -3.67 10.05 -40.78
C ALA A 1168 -2.57 9.57 -39.82
N VAL A 1169 -1.67 10.48 -39.43
CA VAL A 1169 -0.57 10.22 -38.50
C VAL A 1169 -0.98 10.59 -37.08
N PHE A 1170 -0.85 9.64 -36.16
CA PHE A 1170 -1.14 9.81 -34.73
C PHE A 1170 0.19 9.93 -33.97
N PHE A 1171 0.30 10.99 -33.17
CA PHE A 1171 1.39 11.26 -32.26
C PHE A 1171 0.82 11.31 -30.83
N SER A 1172 0.75 10.15 -30.19
CA SER A 1172 -0.03 9.89 -28.96
C SER A 1172 0.86 9.74 -27.72
N ASP A 1173 0.29 9.95 -26.53
CA ASP A 1173 0.97 9.92 -25.21
C ASP A 1173 2.35 10.58 -25.20
N LEU A 1174 2.39 11.81 -25.72
CA LEU A 1174 3.58 12.66 -25.75
C LEU A 1174 4.02 12.97 -24.33
N LYS A 1175 5.31 12.72 -24.04
CA LYS A 1175 5.93 12.94 -22.73
C LYS A 1175 7.35 13.48 -22.92
N TYR A 1176 7.61 14.69 -22.43
CA TYR A 1176 8.95 15.22 -22.24
C TYR A 1176 9.30 15.39 -20.76
N GLU A 1177 10.57 15.25 -20.42
CA GLU A 1177 11.11 15.54 -19.09
C GLU A 1177 12.45 16.28 -19.17
N CYS A 1178 12.66 17.30 -18.32
CA CYS A 1178 13.95 17.95 -18.17
C CYS A 1178 14.91 17.04 -17.38
N ARG A 1179 16.11 16.80 -17.93
CA ARG A 1179 17.04 15.77 -17.42
C ARG A 1179 18.50 16.23 -17.48
N ASP A 1180 18.84 17.28 -16.75
CA ASP A 1180 20.14 17.97 -16.82
C ASP A 1180 21.37 17.26 -16.20
N LYS A 1181 21.27 15.96 -15.92
CA LYS A 1181 22.28 15.16 -15.21
C LYS A 1181 22.80 13.98 -16.06
#